data_AF-A0AB73KHE7-F1
#
_entry.id   AF-A0AB73KHE7-F1
#
_cell.length_a   1.000
_cell.length_b   1.000
_cell.length_c   1.000
_cell.angle_alpha   90.00
_cell.angle_beta   90.00
_cell.angle_gamma   90.00
#
_symmetry.space_group_name_H-M   'P 1'
#
loop_
_entity.id
_entity.type
_entity.pdbx_description
1 polymer ?
#
loop_
_entity_poly.entity_id
_entity_poly.type
_entity_poly.pdbx_seq_one_letter_code
_entity_poly.pdbx_strand_id
1 'polypeptide(L)'
;MDLQRQALRRQALEHVAAGSVARSPGGTLPHTVKIGKQYAELAQERTDKIFVILAEFGDQVDSTTMNNGQPRYGGEPGPLHNTTGRPAKADNHTVWRKDFDRAYYQQQFFGDAPRTVSLRNFYRTQSSGRYDIEGTVTDWVKLPWNEARYGSDNCPEGQQCHSNWDMIRDATTAWYDGERAKGRTPASIKAQIAQYDHYDRYDFDHDGNFDEPDGYIDHLVVVHAGKDQTWGGGTQGTGAVWAHRWFAYYDQAGQAGPQGNRIGGTPVGDTGIWAGDYLTGGENSGVGLFAHEYGHDLGLPDLYGATGDNSVNYWSLMSSASYLGKGPNTTGDYPGDLDAWSKLQLGWLAYEETASAAPASTHRLGVSSYNTADPQGLLVHLPPSTTTTELTDPYEGGKQWWSGTGDFLDSSLTRTVDLRGVTAPAVLDTRLWYDIEKDYDFFTVEASTDGGSHWTALPGTVDGTTIPRTPTGTPVVTGTSGAWTALSVPLDAYAGQQVQLRFHVTSDSNTHGKGVLTDAVSVSAGGTQLFADGAEAGPAGWTAQGFTIVTGRTGATDHPRAYIVENRRYTGYGAFLKTGPYNFGWSNDPKNPAKKDTVEFYPYQQGALIWLWDTAYSDNTTANHPGGGLLLPIDARPAALRYTDGTVLNARAQTFDATFSLGRTDRLTFHKDGVPVTVPSRAGVPVFNDHTGVYWNADLPQVGVKVPDTGTRIAVTNESHDGRVTTVRVSHVS
;
A
#
# COMPACT_ATOMS: atom_id res chain seq x y z
N MET A 1 2.53 -14.10 1.79
CA MET A 1 2.09 -13.58 3.10
C MET A 1 1.68 -12.12 3.00
N ASP A 2 2.58 -11.17 2.72
CA ASP A 2 2.21 -9.74 2.67
C ASP A 2 1.13 -9.41 1.62
N LEU A 3 1.22 -9.99 0.41
CA LEU A 3 0.16 -9.83 -0.60
C LEU A 3 -1.21 -10.34 -0.12
N GLN A 4 -1.24 -11.46 0.59
CA GLN A 4 -2.47 -12.02 1.15
C GLN A 4 -3.04 -11.13 2.26
N ARG A 5 -2.18 -10.59 3.14
CA ARG A 5 -2.58 -9.61 4.16
C ARG A 5 -3.18 -8.36 3.52
N GLN A 6 -2.54 -7.84 2.47
CA GLN A 6 -3.05 -6.68 1.71
C GLN A 6 -4.39 -7.00 1.04
N ALA A 7 -4.57 -8.19 0.48
CA ALA A 7 -5.83 -8.67 -0.09
C ALA A 7 -6.98 -8.67 0.94
N LEU A 8 -6.75 -9.27 2.10
CA LEU A 8 -7.73 -9.34 3.19
C LEU A 8 -8.12 -7.93 3.67
N ARG A 9 -7.12 -7.06 3.82
CA ARG A 9 -7.33 -5.67 4.22
C ARG A 9 -8.11 -4.89 3.17
N ARG A 10 -7.83 -5.07 1.88
CA ARG A 10 -8.58 -4.48 0.77
C ARG A 10 -10.05 -4.90 0.83
N GLN A 11 -10.34 -6.20 0.94
CA GLN A 11 -11.72 -6.71 1.04
C GLN A 11 -12.45 -6.11 2.27
N ALA A 12 -11.75 -6.02 3.41
CA ALA A 12 -12.31 -5.41 4.60
C ALA A 12 -12.62 -3.91 4.40
N LEU A 13 -11.78 -3.19 3.66
CA LEU A 13 -12.00 -1.78 3.30
C LEU A 13 -13.12 -1.60 2.27
N GLU A 14 -13.32 -2.54 1.34
CA GLU A 14 -14.48 -2.54 0.44
C GLU A 14 -15.79 -2.62 1.23
N HIS A 15 -15.85 -3.44 2.28
CA HIS A 15 -16.98 -3.47 3.21
C HIS A 15 -17.16 -2.13 3.97
N VAL A 16 -16.08 -1.42 4.29
CA VAL A 16 -16.15 -0.08 4.90
C VAL A 16 -16.70 0.93 3.89
N ALA A 17 -16.20 0.95 2.65
CA ALA A 17 -16.71 1.82 1.59
C ALA A 17 -18.20 1.57 1.31
N ALA A 18 -18.64 0.31 1.39
CA ALA A 18 -20.04 -0.08 1.25
C ALA A 18 -20.92 0.31 2.46
N GLY A 19 -20.32 0.75 3.57
CA GLY A 19 -21.04 1.07 4.81
C GLY A 19 -21.57 -0.17 5.55
N SER A 20 -20.99 -1.36 5.30
CA SER A 20 -21.44 -2.62 5.89
C SER A 20 -20.66 -3.04 7.15
N VAL A 21 -19.58 -2.35 7.50
CA VAL A 21 -18.80 -2.60 8.72
C VAL A 21 -19.37 -1.77 9.87
N ALA A 22 -19.76 -2.45 10.96
CA ALA A 22 -20.19 -1.77 12.18
C ALA A 22 -19.01 -1.11 12.89
N ARG A 23 -19.20 0.15 13.31
CA ARG A 23 -18.20 0.89 14.07
C ARG A 23 -18.06 0.39 15.51
N SER A 24 -16.87 0.59 16.07
CA SER A 24 -16.61 0.36 17.50
C SER A 24 -17.42 1.35 18.36
N PRO A 25 -17.60 1.09 19.67
CA PRO A 25 -18.24 2.05 20.59
C PRO A 25 -17.56 3.43 20.62
N GLY A 26 -16.28 3.52 20.23
CA GLY A 26 -15.52 4.76 20.11
C GLY A 26 -15.76 5.54 18.81
N GLY A 27 -16.63 5.04 17.93
CA GLY A 27 -16.94 5.68 16.64
C GLY A 27 -15.86 5.50 15.57
N THR A 28 -14.90 4.59 15.78
CA THR A 28 -13.84 4.21 14.83
C THR A 28 -14.13 2.84 14.21
N LEU A 29 -13.27 2.37 13.29
CA LEU A 29 -13.32 0.99 12.82
C LEU A 29 -13.03 -0.01 13.95
N PRO A 30 -13.57 -1.25 13.87
CA PRO A 30 -13.20 -2.32 14.79
C PRO A 30 -11.72 -2.74 14.59
N HIS A 31 -11.13 -3.38 15.61
CA HIS A 31 -9.74 -3.85 15.56
C HIS A 31 -9.51 -4.85 14.42
N THR A 32 -10.38 -5.86 14.32
CA THR A 32 -10.35 -6.86 13.25
C THR A 32 -11.70 -6.97 12.56
N VAL A 33 -11.65 -7.32 11.27
CA VAL A 33 -12.80 -7.73 10.47
C VAL A 33 -12.54 -9.13 9.96
N LYS A 34 -13.52 -10.01 10.13
CA LYS A 34 -13.43 -11.38 9.62
C LYS A 34 -13.79 -11.41 8.14
N ILE A 35 -12.89 -11.98 7.33
CA ILE A 35 -13.06 -12.18 5.89
C ILE A 35 -12.98 -13.69 5.63
N GLY A 36 -14.15 -14.31 5.40
CA GLY A 36 -14.25 -15.77 5.32
C GLY A 36 -13.80 -16.45 6.62
N LYS A 37 -12.69 -17.18 6.58
CA LYS A 37 -12.06 -17.84 7.74
C LYS A 37 -10.89 -17.06 8.34
N GLN A 38 -10.43 -15.99 7.69
CA GLN A 38 -9.27 -15.21 8.10
C GLN A 38 -9.68 -13.85 8.70
N TYR A 39 -8.73 -13.13 9.26
CA TYR A 39 -8.94 -11.81 9.86
C TYR A 39 -8.09 -10.75 9.14
N ALA A 40 -8.68 -9.57 8.96
CA ALA A 40 -7.99 -8.37 8.55
C ALA A 40 -7.95 -7.39 9.73
N GLU A 41 -6.75 -6.96 10.12
CA GLU A 41 -6.56 -5.91 11.12
C GLU A 41 -6.85 -4.53 10.48
N LEU A 42 -7.75 -3.75 11.08
CA LEU A 42 -8.18 -2.41 10.63
C LEU A 42 -7.99 -1.31 11.69
N ALA A 43 -7.49 -1.63 12.88
CA ALA A 43 -7.08 -0.64 13.87
C ALA A 43 -5.69 -0.98 14.42
N GLN A 44 -4.87 0.05 14.65
CA GLN A 44 -3.53 -0.09 15.24
C GLN A 44 -3.51 0.67 16.58
N GLU A 45 -3.67 -0.03 17.70
CA GLU A 45 -3.72 0.61 19.04
C GLU A 45 -2.71 -0.04 19.99
N ARG A 46 -1.42 0.26 19.81
CA ARG A 46 -0.34 -0.34 20.58
C ARG A 46 0.91 0.55 20.68
N THR A 47 1.90 0.07 21.41
CA THR A 47 3.25 0.66 21.45
C THR A 47 4.23 -0.30 20.80
N ASP A 48 4.69 0.05 19.61
CA ASP A 48 5.63 -0.78 18.86
C ASP A 48 7.07 -0.41 19.16
N LYS A 49 7.96 -1.39 19.02
CA LYS A 49 9.39 -1.21 19.21
C LYS A 49 10.13 -1.31 17.89
N ILE A 50 10.94 -0.29 17.61
CA ILE A 50 11.78 -0.23 16.41
C ILE A 50 13.24 -0.46 16.79
N PHE A 51 13.86 -1.44 16.15
CA PHE A 51 15.29 -1.69 16.24
C PHE A 51 16.01 -0.96 15.10
N VAL A 52 16.79 0.08 15.42
CA VAL A 52 17.47 0.91 14.40
C VAL A 52 18.97 0.62 14.37
N ILE A 53 19.47 0.05 13.27
CA ILE A 53 20.90 -0.18 13.02
C ILE A 53 21.45 0.97 12.17
N LEU A 54 22.54 1.59 12.62
CA LEU A 54 23.32 2.52 11.79
C LEU A 54 24.44 1.76 11.09
N ALA A 55 24.49 1.76 9.77
CA ALA A 55 25.42 0.95 8.97
C ALA A 55 26.23 1.78 7.99
N GLU A 56 27.57 1.72 8.10
CA GLU A 56 28.48 2.32 7.14
C GLU A 56 29.21 1.26 6.31
N PHE A 57 29.76 1.66 5.17
CA PHE A 57 30.22 0.68 4.18
C PHE A 57 31.73 0.41 4.25
N GLY A 58 32.07 -0.80 3.79
CA GLY A 58 33.42 -1.35 3.79
C GLY A 58 34.24 -0.97 2.58
N ASP A 59 35.40 -1.60 2.47
CA ASP A 59 36.39 -1.39 1.41
C ASP A 59 36.43 -2.52 0.38
N GLN A 60 35.71 -3.63 0.61
CA GLN A 60 35.60 -4.69 -0.38
C GLN A 60 34.70 -4.25 -1.55
N VAL A 61 35.17 -4.51 -2.76
CA VAL A 61 34.48 -4.17 -4.01
C VAL A 61 34.36 -5.42 -4.86
N ASP A 62 33.14 -5.77 -5.25
CA ASP A 62 32.91 -6.86 -6.21
C ASP A 62 32.85 -6.31 -7.63
N SER A 63 33.96 -6.44 -8.33
CA SER A 63 34.10 -6.13 -9.76
C SER A 63 34.10 -7.39 -10.64
N THR A 64 33.80 -8.55 -10.06
CA THR A 64 33.88 -9.86 -10.71
C THR A 64 32.53 -10.45 -11.08
N THR A 65 31.49 -10.17 -10.29
CA THR A 65 30.13 -10.54 -10.66
C THR A 65 29.68 -9.68 -11.84
N MET A 66 29.25 -10.32 -12.93
CA MET A 66 28.91 -9.65 -14.18
C MET A 66 27.41 -9.72 -14.45
N ASN A 67 26.84 -8.64 -14.98
CA ASN A 67 25.53 -8.59 -15.61
C ASN A 67 25.68 -7.99 -17.01
N ASN A 68 25.24 -8.71 -18.05
CA ASN A 68 25.37 -8.29 -19.45
C ASN A 68 26.78 -7.81 -19.87
N GLY A 69 27.82 -8.47 -19.35
CA GLY A 69 29.22 -8.17 -19.66
C GLY A 69 29.78 -6.91 -18.97
N GLN A 70 29.04 -6.30 -18.06
CA GLN A 70 29.50 -5.22 -17.18
C GLN A 70 29.53 -5.69 -15.72
N PRO A 71 30.41 -5.15 -14.85
CA PRO A 71 30.35 -5.44 -13.42
C PRO A 71 28.98 -5.13 -12.84
N ARG A 72 28.39 -6.09 -12.14
CA ARG A 72 27.08 -5.97 -11.48
C ARG A 72 27.11 -4.90 -10.38
N TYR A 73 28.18 -4.83 -9.60
CA TYR A 73 28.28 -3.93 -8.45
C TYR A 73 29.36 -2.86 -8.64
N GLY A 74 30.65 -3.25 -8.69
CA GLY A 74 31.75 -2.32 -8.89
C GLY A 74 31.75 -1.16 -7.88
N GLY A 75 32.03 0.06 -8.35
CA GLY A 75 32.01 1.28 -7.54
C GLY A 75 33.26 1.50 -6.69
N GLU A 76 33.23 2.57 -5.90
CA GLU A 76 34.32 2.97 -4.99
C GLU A 76 34.09 2.44 -3.57
N PRO A 77 35.16 2.23 -2.76
CA PRO A 77 35.05 1.94 -1.33
C PRO A 77 34.19 2.93 -0.54
N GLY A 78 33.51 2.43 0.51
CA GLY A 78 32.63 3.23 1.36
C GLY A 78 31.24 3.49 0.75
N PRO A 79 30.57 4.59 1.15
CA PRO A 79 31.05 5.66 2.04
C PRO A 79 31.03 5.28 3.54
N LEU A 80 31.87 5.98 4.30
CA LEU A 80 31.72 6.06 5.77
C LEU A 80 30.69 7.15 6.11
N HIS A 81 30.07 7.07 7.29
CA HIS A 81 29.17 8.14 7.74
C HIS A 81 29.93 9.48 7.86
N ASN A 82 29.22 10.59 7.78
CA ASN A 82 29.73 11.96 7.83
C ASN A 82 30.73 12.33 6.71
N THR A 83 30.73 11.59 5.60
CA THR A 83 31.57 11.88 4.43
C THR A 83 30.83 12.63 3.32
N THR A 84 29.51 12.77 3.41
CA THR A 84 28.73 13.54 2.43
C THR A 84 29.12 15.02 2.47
N GLY A 85 29.56 15.53 1.31
CA GLY A 85 29.97 16.93 1.16
C GLY A 85 28.83 17.92 1.43
N ARG A 86 29.18 19.07 2.02
CA ARG A 86 28.22 20.15 2.25
C ARG A 86 27.59 20.63 0.92
N PRO A 87 26.27 20.85 0.85
CA PRO A 87 25.61 21.40 -0.33
C PRO A 87 26.20 22.74 -0.78
N ALA A 88 26.10 23.03 -2.08
CA ALA A 88 26.53 24.31 -2.64
C ALA A 88 25.78 25.48 -1.99
N LYS A 89 26.38 26.68 -1.95
CA LYS A 89 25.77 27.85 -1.30
C LYS A 89 24.38 28.23 -1.86
N ALA A 90 24.13 27.92 -3.13
CA ALA A 90 22.85 28.18 -3.80
C ALA A 90 21.84 27.03 -3.67
N ASP A 91 22.26 25.86 -3.19
CA ASP A 91 21.38 24.73 -2.87
C ASP A 91 20.69 25.00 -1.53
N ASN A 92 19.39 25.27 -1.59
CA ASN A 92 18.53 25.43 -0.42
C ASN A 92 17.55 24.25 -0.26
N HIS A 93 17.80 23.15 -0.94
CA HIS A 93 16.91 22.00 -1.00
C HIS A 93 17.48 20.81 -0.22
N THR A 94 18.74 20.47 -0.46
CA THR A 94 19.41 19.29 0.10
C THR A 94 19.61 19.42 1.60
N VAL A 95 19.15 18.41 2.36
CA VAL A 95 19.41 18.28 3.80
C VAL A 95 20.87 17.88 4.03
N TRP A 96 21.51 18.54 4.99
CA TRP A 96 22.87 18.21 5.42
C TRP A 96 23.08 18.60 6.89
N ARG A 97 23.89 17.81 7.59
CA ARG A 97 24.37 18.07 8.96
C ARG A 97 25.87 17.85 9.00
N LYS A 98 26.53 18.47 9.98
CA LYS A 98 27.96 18.26 10.21
C LYS A 98 28.24 16.88 10.81
N ASP A 99 27.30 16.37 11.61
CA ASP A 99 27.45 15.13 12.34
C ASP A 99 26.10 14.40 12.42
N PHE A 100 26.02 13.23 11.78
CA PHE A 100 24.91 12.27 11.82
C PHE A 100 25.24 11.16 12.82
N ASP A 101 25.35 11.52 14.09
CA ASP A 101 25.67 10.60 15.16
C ASP A 101 24.46 9.81 15.66
N ARG A 102 24.71 8.87 16.57
CA ARG A 102 23.65 8.09 17.22
C ARG A 102 22.62 8.96 17.94
N ALA A 103 23.03 10.08 18.54
CA ALA A 103 22.14 10.95 19.29
C ALA A 103 21.15 11.69 18.35
N TYR A 104 21.62 12.10 17.18
CA TYR A 104 20.80 12.67 16.11
C TYR A 104 19.68 11.70 15.72
N TYR A 105 20.00 10.45 15.39
CA TYR A 105 18.99 9.46 15.03
C TYR A 105 18.10 9.07 16.21
N GLN A 106 18.62 8.99 17.43
CA GLN A 106 17.80 8.73 18.61
C GLN A 106 16.74 9.82 18.79
N GLN A 107 17.08 11.10 18.54
CA GLN A 107 16.13 12.19 18.54
C GLN A 107 15.14 12.11 17.35
N GLN A 108 15.64 11.77 16.16
CA GLN A 108 14.85 11.67 14.94
C GLN A 108 13.77 10.58 15.02
N PHE A 109 14.10 9.40 15.55
CA PHE A 109 13.13 8.30 15.68
C PHE A 109 12.29 8.45 16.96
N PHE A 110 12.92 8.71 18.11
CA PHE A 110 12.29 8.50 19.41
C PHE A 110 12.13 9.76 20.27
N GLY A 111 12.51 10.94 19.76
CA GLY A 111 12.33 12.19 20.49
C GLY A 111 10.86 12.41 20.88
N ASP A 112 10.59 12.66 22.15
CA ASP A 112 9.22 12.73 22.71
C ASP A 112 8.87 14.13 23.25
N ALA A 113 9.84 15.03 23.31
CA ALA A 113 9.62 16.40 23.77
C ALA A 113 8.52 17.07 22.92
N PRO A 114 7.57 17.81 23.55
CA PRO A 114 6.48 18.44 22.83
C PRO A 114 6.97 19.29 21.65
N ARG A 115 6.36 19.09 20.47
CA ARG A 115 6.68 19.79 19.21
C ARG A 115 8.04 19.45 18.58
N THR A 116 8.83 18.54 19.17
CA THR A 116 9.96 17.95 18.44
C THR A 116 9.42 17.13 17.28
N VAL A 117 9.98 17.33 16.09
CA VAL A 117 9.66 16.51 14.93
C VAL A 117 10.49 15.23 15.02
N SER A 118 9.80 14.13 15.25
CA SER A 118 10.35 12.77 15.30
C SER A 118 9.33 11.78 14.76
N LEU A 119 9.76 10.56 14.44
CA LEU A 119 8.86 9.49 14.01
C LEU A 119 7.81 9.19 15.10
N ARG A 120 8.25 9.05 16.36
CA ARG A 120 7.39 8.84 17.53
C ARG A 120 6.33 9.93 17.68
N ASN A 121 6.72 11.21 17.71
CA ASN A 121 5.76 12.30 17.88
C ASN A 121 4.82 12.45 16.67
N PHE A 122 5.29 12.12 15.47
CA PHE A 122 4.47 12.10 14.28
C PHE A 122 3.31 11.10 14.45
N TYR A 123 3.64 9.84 14.71
CA TYR A 123 2.65 8.78 14.84
C TYR A 123 1.75 8.93 16.08
N ARG A 124 2.28 9.41 17.22
CA ARG A 124 1.45 9.83 18.37
C ARG A 124 0.44 10.90 18.00
N THR A 125 0.84 11.88 17.19
CA THR A 125 -0.07 12.97 16.78
C THR A 125 -1.12 12.46 15.81
N GLN A 126 -0.72 11.73 14.76
CA GLN A 126 -1.64 11.23 13.74
C GLN A 126 -2.65 10.22 14.30
N SER A 127 -2.25 9.40 15.26
CA SER A 127 -3.11 8.43 15.95
C SER A 127 -3.94 9.03 17.10
N SER A 128 -3.67 10.29 17.46
CA SER A 128 -4.21 10.96 18.64
C SER A 128 -3.91 10.22 19.95
N GLY A 129 -2.71 9.66 20.05
CA GLY A 129 -2.19 8.95 21.22
C GLY A 129 -2.59 7.48 21.31
N ARG A 130 -3.27 6.93 20.30
CA ARG A 130 -3.61 5.49 20.25
C ARG A 130 -2.41 4.60 19.92
N TYR A 131 -1.44 5.18 19.23
CA TYR A 131 -0.26 4.47 18.77
C TYR A 131 1.01 5.22 19.19
N ASP A 132 1.99 4.46 19.67
CA ASP A 132 3.27 4.98 20.13
C ASP A 132 4.44 4.12 19.63
N ILE A 133 5.63 4.70 19.63
CA ILE A 133 6.86 4.06 19.15
C ILE A 133 7.94 4.21 20.21
N GLU A 134 8.62 3.11 20.51
CA GLU A 134 9.81 3.08 21.34
C GLU A 134 10.93 2.32 20.65
N GLY A 135 12.15 2.36 21.20
CA GLY A 135 13.25 1.62 20.60
C GLY A 135 14.63 2.19 20.91
N THR A 136 15.62 1.62 20.25
CA THR A 136 17.01 2.02 20.38
C THR A 136 17.65 2.21 19.01
N VAL A 137 18.55 3.18 18.95
CA VAL A 137 19.53 3.29 17.87
C VAL A 137 20.84 2.65 18.30
N THR A 138 21.48 1.85 17.43
CA THR A 138 22.80 1.27 17.68
C THR A 138 23.93 2.28 17.48
N ASP A 139 25.15 1.92 17.87
CA ASP A 139 26.33 2.60 17.32
C ASP A 139 26.48 2.24 15.82
N TRP A 140 27.21 3.05 15.06
CA TRP A 140 27.56 2.74 13.66
C TRP A 140 28.35 1.43 13.58
N VAL A 141 27.88 0.51 12.74
CA VAL A 141 28.56 -0.74 12.40
C VAL A 141 29.11 -0.66 10.98
N LYS A 142 30.25 -1.32 10.73
CA LYS A 142 30.88 -1.32 9.41
C LYS A 142 30.57 -2.63 8.69
N LEU A 143 29.93 -2.51 7.53
CA LEU A 143 29.68 -3.61 6.60
C LEU A 143 30.96 -3.98 5.85
N PRO A 144 31.09 -5.23 5.36
CA PRO A 144 32.30 -5.67 4.68
C PRO A 144 32.49 -5.04 3.28
N TRP A 145 31.40 -4.83 2.54
CA TRP A 145 31.45 -4.34 1.15
C TRP A 145 31.10 -2.86 1.04
N ASN A 146 31.46 -2.26 -0.10
CA ASN A 146 31.04 -0.92 -0.47
C ASN A 146 29.52 -0.85 -0.77
N GLU A 147 28.97 0.36 -0.81
CA GLU A 147 27.53 0.59 -1.00
C GLU A 147 26.97 -0.06 -2.28
N ALA A 148 27.74 -0.01 -3.38
CA ALA A 148 27.31 -0.57 -4.66
C ALA A 148 27.08 -2.09 -4.62
N ARG A 149 27.70 -2.83 -3.69
CA ARG A 149 27.40 -4.26 -3.49
C ARG A 149 25.97 -4.50 -3.04
N TYR A 150 25.34 -3.51 -2.42
CA TYR A 150 24.02 -3.58 -1.83
C TYR A 150 22.99 -2.82 -2.66
N GLY A 151 23.35 -1.64 -3.18
CA GLY A 151 22.42 -0.69 -3.82
C GLY A 151 22.37 -0.66 -5.35
N SER A 152 23.18 -1.47 -6.06
CA SER A 152 23.25 -1.41 -7.53
C SER A 152 21.90 -1.66 -8.22
N ASP A 153 21.66 -0.93 -9.31
CA ASP A 153 20.55 -1.14 -10.25
C ASP A 153 20.91 -2.11 -11.41
N ASN A 154 22.17 -2.53 -11.54
CA ASN A 154 22.65 -3.27 -12.71
C ASN A 154 22.37 -4.77 -12.60
N CYS A 155 21.11 -5.19 -12.72
CA CYS A 155 20.77 -6.61 -12.64
C CYS A 155 19.49 -7.02 -13.38
N PRO A 156 19.26 -8.34 -13.58
CA PRO A 156 18.13 -8.84 -14.35
C PRO A 156 16.74 -8.54 -13.78
N GLU A 157 16.64 -8.29 -12.48
CA GLU A 157 15.40 -8.09 -11.74
C GLU A 157 14.70 -6.77 -12.12
N GLY A 158 15.44 -5.79 -12.64
CA GLY A 158 14.93 -4.46 -12.99
C GLY A 158 14.71 -3.60 -11.74
N GLN A 159 15.35 -2.42 -11.69
CA GLN A 159 15.55 -1.60 -10.46
C GLN A 159 16.67 -2.15 -9.56
N GLN A 160 16.65 -1.80 -8.27
CA GLN A 160 17.68 -2.17 -7.30
C GLN A 160 17.72 -3.68 -7.08
N CYS A 161 18.91 -4.24 -7.12
CA CYS A 161 19.12 -5.67 -6.99
C CYS A 161 18.72 -6.22 -5.62
N HIS A 162 18.31 -7.49 -5.57
CA HIS A 162 18.05 -8.24 -4.33
C HIS A 162 19.27 -8.33 -3.38
N SER A 163 20.44 -7.84 -3.80
CA SER A 163 21.58 -7.64 -2.92
C SER A 163 21.33 -6.65 -1.79
N ASN A 164 20.28 -5.84 -1.85
CA ASN A 164 19.83 -5.05 -0.70
C ASN A 164 19.49 -5.95 0.52
N TRP A 165 19.02 -7.19 0.32
CA TRP A 165 18.80 -8.15 1.40
C TRP A 165 20.11 -8.59 2.06
N ASP A 166 21.21 -8.62 1.30
CA ASP A 166 22.55 -8.87 1.86
C ASP A 166 22.95 -7.76 2.84
N MET A 167 22.49 -6.52 2.65
CA MET A 167 22.74 -5.42 3.59
C MET A 167 22.08 -5.69 4.93
N ILE A 168 20.85 -6.23 4.93
CA ILE A 168 20.11 -6.54 6.16
C ILE A 168 20.79 -7.69 6.92
N ARG A 169 21.21 -8.74 6.20
CA ARG A 169 22.04 -9.82 6.77
C ARG A 169 23.34 -9.26 7.36
N ASP A 170 24.08 -8.49 6.60
CA ASP A 170 25.40 -8.00 7.00
C ASP A 170 25.30 -6.97 8.14
N ALA A 171 24.27 -6.12 8.16
CA ALA A 171 24.04 -5.14 9.21
C ALA A 171 23.67 -5.80 10.54
N THR A 172 22.74 -6.75 10.52
CA THR A 172 22.34 -7.52 11.71
C THR A 172 23.50 -8.38 12.23
N THR A 173 24.30 -8.98 11.33
CA THR A 173 25.52 -9.73 11.68
C THR A 173 26.58 -8.82 12.28
N ALA A 174 26.91 -7.70 11.64
CA ALA A 174 27.92 -6.77 12.11
C ALA A 174 27.57 -6.17 13.47
N TRP A 175 26.28 -5.87 13.70
CA TRP A 175 25.80 -5.46 15.02
C TRP A 175 25.97 -6.56 16.07
N TYR A 176 25.50 -7.78 15.78
CA TYR A 176 25.61 -8.91 16.70
C TYR A 176 27.07 -9.19 17.08
N ASP A 177 27.96 -9.31 16.08
CA ASP A 177 29.38 -9.57 16.29
C ASP A 177 30.08 -8.42 17.01
N GLY A 178 29.68 -7.18 16.73
CA GLY A 178 30.14 -5.98 17.45
C GLY A 178 29.78 -6.04 18.94
N GLU A 179 28.55 -6.42 19.28
CA GLU A 179 28.13 -6.58 20.67
C GLU A 179 28.85 -7.75 21.36
N ARG A 180 29.13 -8.85 20.63
CA ARG A 180 29.97 -9.95 21.12
C ARG A 180 31.39 -9.49 21.41
N ALA A 181 31.98 -8.66 20.53
CA ALA A 181 33.30 -8.10 20.71
C ALA A 181 33.37 -7.11 21.91
N LYS A 182 32.26 -6.43 22.22
CA LYS A 182 32.10 -5.62 23.46
C LYS A 182 31.94 -6.48 24.73
N GLY A 183 31.95 -7.81 24.60
CA GLY A 183 31.89 -8.76 25.72
C GLY A 183 30.47 -9.16 26.15
N ARG A 184 29.43 -8.80 25.39
CA ARG A 184 28.07 -9.26 25.70
C ARG A 184 27.92 -10.73 25.38
N THR A 185 27.19 -11.44 26.24
CA THR A 185 26.89 -12.86 26.04
C THR A 185 25.77 -13.04 25.01
N PRO A 186 25.75 -14.16 24.26
CA PRO A 186 24.67 -14.43 23.31
C PRO A 186 23.28 -14.42 23.99
N ALA A 187 23.19 -14.90 25.23
CA ALA A 187 21.95 -14.85 26.01
C ALA A 187 21.48 -13.41 26.30
N SER A 188 22.40 -12.47 26.60
CA SER A 188 22.07 -11.05 26.81
C SER A 188 21.61 -10.37 25.52
N ILE A 189 22.23 -10.70 24.39
CA ILE A 189 21.86 -10.16 23.08
C ILE A 189 20.49 -10.70 22.66
N LYS A 190 20.27 -12.02 22.79
CA LYS A 190 18.96 -12.65 22.56
C LYS A 190 17.87 -12.02 23.42
N ALA A 191 18.12 -11.82 24.71
CA ALA A 191 17.14 -11.21 25.61
C ALA A 191 16.81 -9.74 25.29
N GLN A 192 17.70 -9.03 24.59
CA GLN A 192 17.40 -7.69 24.08
C GLN A 192 16.55 -7.77 22.81
N ILE A 193 16.95 -8.59 21.84
CA ILE A 193 16.27 -8.67 20.54
C ILE A 193 14.87 -9.29 20.66
N ALA A 194 14.67 -10.25 21.56
CA ALA A 194 13.35 -10.82 21.85
C ALA A 194 12.35 -9.81 22.44
N GLN A 195 12.75 -8.57 22.74
CA GLN A 195 11.84 -7.48 23.12
C GLN A 195 11.28 -6.71 21.92
N TYR A 196 11.68 -7.09 20.71
CA TYR A 196 11.25 -6.50 19.44
C TYR A 196 10.50 -7.53 18.60
N ASP A 197 9.97 -8.58 19.23
CA ASP A 197 9.19 -9.67 18.63
C ASP A 197 7.95 -9.83 19.50
N HIS A 198 6.88 -9.15 19.11
CA HIS A 198 5.63 -9.02 19.85
C HIS A 198 4.40 -9.04 18.96
N TYR A 199 4.56 -8.77 17.66
CA TYR A 199 3.46 -8.59 16.73
C TYR A 199 3.55 -9.60 15.59
N ASP A 200 2.57 -10.50 15.54
CA ASP A 200 2.38 -11.44 14.45
C ASP A 200 1.67 -10.72 13.32
N ARG A 201 2.47 -10.09 12.45
CA ARG A 201 1.98 -9.30 11.31
C ARG A 201 1.03 -10.07 10.40
N TYR A 202 1.19 -11.39 10.31
CA TYR A 202 0.52 -12.20 9.31
C TYR A 202 -0.52 -13.17 9.90
N ASP A 203 -0.74 -13.16 11.22
CA ASP A 203 -1.62 -14.12 11.92
C ASP A 203 -1.28 -15.54 11.47
N PHE A 204 -0.01 -15.93 11.61
CA PHE A 204 0.60 -17.08 10.94
C PHE A 204 0.00 -18.41 11.42
N ASP A 205 -0.54 -18.46 12.64
CA ASP A 205 -1.23 -19.62 13.19
C ASP A 205 -2.77 -19.54 13.07
N HIS A 206 -3.27 -18.43 12.54
CA HIS A 206 -4.67 -18.18 12.16
C HIS A 206 -5.65 -18.20 13.33
N ASP A 207 -5.21 -17.77 14.51
CA ASP A 207 -6.06 -17.68 15.70
C ASP A 207 -6.74 -16.30 15.85
N GLY A 208 -6.31 -15.30 15.06
CA GLY A 208 -6.81 -13.94 15.04
C GLY A 208 -6.20 -13.03 16.11
N ASN A 209 -5.14 -13.48 16.80
CA ASN A 209 -4.37 -12.74 17.79
C ASN A 209 -3.06 -12.22 17.18
N PHE A 210 -3.06 -10.96 16.77
CA PHE A 210 -1.86 -10.31 16.22
C PHE A 210 -0.86 -9.89 17.31
N ASP A 211 -1.26 -9.88 18.58
CA ASP A 211 -0.44 -9.41 19.71
C ASP A 211 0.36 -10.57 20.35
N GLU A 212 1.07 -11.34 19.51
CA GLU A 212 1.96 -12.42 19.94
C GLU A 212 3.23 -12.54 19.08
N PRO A 213 4.32 -13.13 19.60
CA PRO A 213 5.57 -13.24 18.86
C PRO A 213 5.50 -14.28 17.75
N ASP A 214 6.10 -13.97 16.60
CA ASP A 214 6.16 -14.84 15.42
C ASP A 214 7.61 -15.32 15.11
N GLY A 215 8.58 -14.88 15.91
CA GLY A 215 10.00 -15.21 15.78
C GLY A 215 10.81 -14.22 14.93
N TYR A 216 10.17 -13.17 14.40
CA TYR A 216 10.79 -12.09 13.66
C TYR A 216 10.86 -10.79 14.47
N ILE A 217 11.80 -9.91 14.13
CA ILE A 217 11.78 -8.53 14.62
C ILE A 217 10.60 -7.81 13.97
N ASP A 218 9.68 -7.26 14.78
CA ASP A 218 8.47 -6.56 14.36
C ASP A 218 8.80 -5.41 13.39
N HIS A 219 9.79 -4.57 13.77
CA HIS A 219 10.19 -3.39 13.03
C HIS A 219 11.72 -3.20 13.06
N LEU A 220 12.37 -3.52 11.94
CA LEU A 220 13.81 -3.27 11.73
C LEU A 220 14.02 -2.07 10.80
N VAL A 221 14.84 -1.12 11.24
CA VAL A 221 15.32 -0.02 10.39
C VAL A 221 16.83 -0.11 10.23
N VAL A 222 17.33 -0.05 9.00
CA VAL A 222 18.75 0.12 8.70
C VAL A 222 18.97 1.50 8.08
N VAL A 223 19.66 2.38 8.81
CA VAL A 223 20.10 3.67 8.25
C VAL A 223 21.49 3.49 7.67
N HIS A 224 21.65 3.72 6.37
CA HIS A 224 22.94 3.55 5.71
C HIS A 224 23.70 4.88 5.57
N ALA A 225 25.03 4.82 5.60
CA ALA A 225 25.90 5.97 5.35
C ALA A 225 25.72 6.49 3.91
N GLY A 226 25.99 7.77 3.69
CA GLY A 226 25.91 8.35 2.34
C GLY A 226 24.53 8.84 1.93
N LYS A 227 24.44 9.32 0.69
CA LYS A 227 23.25 9.98 0.17
C LYS A 227 22.29 8.95 -0.40
N ASP A 228 21.04 8.98 0.04
CA ASP A 228 19.99 8.08 -0.43
C ASP A 228 19.76 8.22 -1.96
N GLN A 229 19.49 7.10 -2.63
CA GLN A 229 19.24 7.07 -4.08
C GLN A 229 17.98 7.84 -4.48
N THR A 230 16.97 7.94 -3.60
CA THR A 230 15.78 8.81 -3.81
C THR A 230 16.15 10.28 -3.96
N TRP A 231 17.32 10.68 -3.43
CA TRP A 231 17.92 12.00 -3.59
C TRP A 231 19.04 12.04 -4.64
N GLY A 232 19.09 11.05 -5.52
CA GLY A 232 20.05 10.91 -6.61
C GLY A 232 21.39 10.25 -6.22
N GLY A 233 21.52 9.68 -5.02
CA GLY A 233 22.65 8.82 -4.64
C GLY A 233 24.00 9.52 -4.44
N GLY A 234 24.06 10.84 -4.64
CA GLY A 234 25.26 11.64 -4.41
C GLY A 234 26.43 11.18 -5.28
N THR A 235 27.57 10.88 -4.65
CA THR A 235 28.77 10.38 -5.35
C THR A 235 28.61 8.94 -5.85
N GLN A 236 27.70 8.17 -5.27
CA GLN A 236 27.47 6.76 -5.56
C GLN A 236 26.42 6.57 -6.66
N GLY A 237 25.58 7.59 -6.91
CA GLY A 237 24.61 7.59 -8.01
C GLY A 237 23.69 6.38 -7.94
N THR A 238 23.63 5.59 -9.02
CA THR A 238 22.83 4.35 -9.13
C THR A 238 23.42 3.15 -8.37
N GLY A 239 24.54 3.34 -7.68
CA GLY A 239 25.08 2.37 -6.73
C GLY A 239 24.69 2.65 -5.28
N ALA A 240 24.02 3.78 -5.01
CA ALA A 240 23.51 4.10 -3.68
C ALA A 240 22.31 3.22 -3.33
N VAL A 241 22.07 2.97 -2.04
CA VAL A 241 20.86 2.26 -1.61
C VAL A 241 19.63 3.19 -1.73
N TRP A 242 18.51 2.64 -2.18
CA TRP A 242 17.23 3.36 -2.35
C TRP A 242 16.41 3.18 -1.09
N ALA A 243 15.82 4.24 -0.53
CA ALA A 243 14.92 4.07 0.61
C ALA A 243 13.65 3.28 0.27
N HIS A 244 13.37 2.23 1.02
CA HIS A 244 12.17 1.40 0.86
C HIS A 244 11.89 0.58 2.12
N ARG A 245 10.65 0.07 2.23
CA ARG A 245 10.28 -1.07 3.07
C ARG A 245 10.16 -2.35 2.23
N TRP A 246 10.70 -3.47 2.72
CA TRP A 246 10.56 -4.79 2.07
C TRP A 246 10.68 -5.95 3.06
N PHE A 247 10.58 -7.19 2.56
CA PHE A 247 10.86 -8.43 3.29
C PHE A 247 12.11 -9.13 2.73
N ALA A 248 13.17 -9.26 3.52
CA ALA A 248 14.44 -9.85 3.09
C ALA A 248 14.30 -11.36 2.80
N TYR A 249 14.86 -11.83 1.68
CA TYR A 249 14.92 -13.25 1.30
C TYR A 249 13.56 -13.98 1.32
N TYR A 250 12.48 -13.32 0.88
CA TYR A 250 11.15 -13.95 0.79
C TYR A 250 11.14 -15.15 -0.17
N ASP A 251 12.08 -15.20 -1.11
CA ASP A 251 12.30 -16.31 -2.06
C ASP A 251 12.76 -17.62 -1.37
N GLN A 252 13.13 -17.56 -0.09
CA GLN A 252 13.49 -18.71 0.74
C GLN A 252 12.34 -19.22 1.63
N ALA A 253 11.11 -18.74 1.41
CA ALA A 253 9.93 -19.25 2.11
C ALA A 253 9.83 -20.80 2.01
N GLY A 254 9.45 -21.44 3.11
CA GLY A 254 9.46 -22.89 3.31
C GLY A 254 10.85 -23.49 3.62
N GLN A 255 11.93 -22.76 3.34
CA GLN A 255 13.31 -23.25 3.53
C GLN A 255 14.00 -22.59 4.74
N ALA A 256 13.86 -21.27 4.88
CA ALA A 256 14.50 -20.46 5.93
C ALA A 256 13.47 -19.68 6.77
N GLY A 257 13.87 -19.33 8.00
CA GLY A 257 13.04 -18.61 8.97
C GLY A 257 13.04 -19.27 10.36
N PRO A 258 12.36 -18.67 11.35
CA PRO A 258 12.15 -19.23 12.67
C PRO A 258 11.41 -20.57 12.61
N GLN A 259 11.54 -21.33 13.70
CA GLN A 259 10.92 -22.64 13.80
C GLN A 259 9.39 -22.51 13.83
N GLY A 260 8.70 -23.13 12.87
CA GLY A 260 7.24 -23.08 12.77
C GLY A 260 6.72 -22.01 11.81
N ASN A 261 7.50 -20.95 11.57
CA ASN A 261 7.15 -19.83 10.71
C ASN A 261 8.29 -19.53 9.70
N ARG A 262 8.43 -20.40 8.68
CA ARG A 262 9.54 -20.31 7.70
C ARG A 262 9.14 -19.49 6.48
N ILE A 263 9.15 -18.17 6.59
CA ILE A 263 8.75 -17.27 5.49
C ILE A 263 9.94 -16.54 4.82
N GLY A 264 11.18 -16.93 5.13
CA GLY A 264 12.41 -16.29 4.65
C GLY A 264 13.12 -15.48 5.73
N GLY A 265 13.85 -14.44 5.34
CA GLY A 265 14.59 -13.56 6.25
C GLY A 265 16.02 -14.02 6.53
N THR A 266 16.64 -13.37 7.52
CA THR A 266 18.02 -13.64 7.94
C THR A 266 18.12 -13.74 9.47
N PRO A 267 18.90 -14.67 10.04
CA PRO A 267 19.02 -14.81 11.48
C PRO A 267 19.86 -13.68 12.08
N VAL A 268 19.46 -13.18 13.25
CA VAL A 268 20.27 -12.23 14.02
C VAL A 268 21.30 -13.00 14.84
N GLY A 269 22.45 -13.29 14.24
CA GLY A 269 23.50 -14.12 14.84
C GLY A 269 22.98 -15.51 15.24
N ASP A 270 23.31 -15.95 16.45
CA ASP A 270 22.84 -17.22 17.03
C ASP A 270 21.65 -17.06 18.00
N THR A 271 20.95 -15.92 17.96
CA THR A 271 19.88 -15.60 18.94
C THR A 271 18.63 -16.47 18.75
N GLY A 272 18.40 -16.96 17.54
CA GLY A 272 17.17 -17.65 17.13
C GLY A 272 16.01 -16.72 16.76
N ILE A 273 16.21 -15.40 16.81
CA ILE A 273 15.30 -14.39 16.26
C ILE A 273 15.77 -14.01 14.85
N TRP A 274 14.82 -13.73 13.96
CA TRP A 274 15.07 -13.43 12.56
C TRP A 274 14.70 -11.99 12.21
N ALA A 275 15.35 -11.44 11.19
CA ALA A 275 14.95 -10.21 10.53
C ALA A 275 14.34 -10.58 9.17
N GLY A 276 13.09 -10.21 8.95
CA GLY A 276 12.36 -10.43 7.70
C GLY A 276 11.97 -9.09 7.11
N ASP A 277 10.93 -8.49 7.68
CA ASP A 277 10.51 -7.13 7.40
C ASP A 277 11.58 -6.11 7.79
N TYR A 278 11.88 -5.18 6.88
CA TYR A 278 12.83 -4.10 7.13
C TYR A 278 12.46 -2.82 6.38
N LEU A 279 12.97 -1.72 6.90
CA LEU A 279 12.98 -0.40 6.30
C LEU A 279 14.43 0.07 6.14
N THR A 280 14.76 0.70 5.02
CA THR A 280 16.06 1.36 4.83
C THR A 280 15.92 2.81 4.38
N GLY A 281 16.89 3.65 4.76
CA GLY A 281 17.04 5.00 4.24
C GLY A 281 18.45 5.55 4.49
N GLY A 282 18.88 6.48 3.65
CA GLY A 282 20.24 7.04 3.72
C GLY A 282 20.47 8.04 4.85
N GLU A 283 21.73 8.40 5.05
CA GLU A 283 22.21 9.27 6.13
C GLU A 283 21.55 10.66 6.09
N ASN A 284 21.20 11.15 4.90
CA ASN A 284 20.54 12.43 4.69
C ASN A 284 19.00 12.35 4.74
N SER A 285 18.43 11.22 5.13
CA SER A 285 16.98 11.02 5.18
C SER A 285 16.37 11.68 6.40
N GLY A 286 15.33 12.50 6.18
CA GLY A 286 14.62 13.21 7.23
C GLY A 286 13.47 12.40 7.84
N VAL A 287 12.81 12.95 8.86
CA VAL A 287 11.64 12.30 9.51
C VAL A 287 10.52 12.01 8.51
N GLY A 288 10.38 12.82 7.47
CA GLY A 288 9.32 12.65 6.48
C GLY A 288 9.44 11.36 5.67
N LEU A 289 10.67 10.99 5.26
CA LEU A 289 10.93 9.72 4.58
C LEU A 289 10.69 8.53 5.50
N PHE A 290 11.30 8.53 6.69
CA PHE A 290 11.09 7.44 7.65
C PHE A 290 9.63 7.29 8.09
N ALA A 291 8.89 8.40 8.20
CA ALA A 291 7.46 8.35 8.50
C ALA A 291 6.65 7.71 7.36
N HIS A 292 6.99 8.00 6.11
CA HIS A 292 6.36 7.41 4.93
C HIS A 292 6.62 5.91 4.85
N GLU A 293 7.88 5.50 4.92
CA GLU A 293 8.26 4.08 4.85
C GLU A 293 7.69 3.28 6.04
N TYR A 294 7.63 3.87 7.24
CA TYR A 294 6.94 3.26 8.38
C TYR A 294 5.43 3.16 8.17
N GLY A 295 4.85 4.01 7.31
CA GLY A 295 3.44 3.90 6.90
C GLY A 295 3.18 2.60 6.14
N HIS A 296 4.10 2.19 5.24
CA HIS A 296 4.04 0.88 4.60
C HIS A 296 4.20 -0.26 5.58
N ASP A 297 5.03 -0.06 6.60
CA ASP A 297 5.19 -1.03 7.66
C ASP A 297 3.87 -1.27 8.42
N LEU A 298 3.06 -0.23 8.61
CA LEU A 298 1.70 -0.36 9.15
C LEU A 298 0.65 -0.85 8.14
N GLY A 299 1.04 -1.08 6.88
CA GLY A 299 0.16 -1.60 5.82
C GLY A 299 -0.58 -0.52 5.02
N LEU A 300 -0.08 0.72 4.97
CA LEU A 300 -0.58 1.73 4.04
C LEU A 300 0.08 1.58 2.66
N PRO A 301 -0.67 1.74 1.56
CA PRO A 301 -0.08 1.76 0.23
C PRO A 301 0.50 3.14 -0.10
N ASP A 302 1.30 3.20 -1.15
CA ASP A 302 1.62 4.45 -1.82
C ASP A 302 0.38 5.07 -2.44
N LEU A 303 0.24 6.39 -2.27
CA LEU A 303 -0.82 7.18 -2.89
C LEU A 303 -0.32 8.04 -4.05
N TYR A 304 0.98 8.09 -4.32
CA TYR A 304 1.51 8.59 -5.59
C TYR A 304 1.36 7.53 -6.70
N GLY A 305 1.47 7.92 -7.97
CA GLY A 305 1.41 6.98 -9.09
C GLY A 305 2.78 6.32 -9.33
N ALA A 306 2.78 5.05 -9.73
CA ALA A 306 4.03 4.35 -10.08
C ALA A 306 4.78 5.06 -11.24
N THR A 307 4.03 5.76 -12.09
CA THR A 307 4.56 6.65 -13.11
C THR A 307 3.81 7.98 -13.12
N GLY A 308 4.55 9.08 -13.15
CA GLY A 308 4.00 10.44 -13.13
C GLY A 308 3.44 10.87 -11.77
N ASP A 309 3.12 12.16 -11.66
CA ASP A 309 2.39 12.70 -10.51
C ASP A 309 0.88 12.46 -10.66
N ASN A 310 0.16 12.49 -9.54
CA ASN A 310 -1.30 12.48 -9.50
C ASN A 310 -1.85 13.65 -8.67
N SER A 311 -3.14 13.70 -8.33
CA SER A 311 -3.70 14.82 -7.55
C SER A 311 -3.36 14.82 -6.06
N VAL A 312 -2.86 13.70 -5.50
CA VAL A 312 -2.56 13.58 -4.06
C VAL A 312 -1.43 14.52 -3.66
N ASN A 313 -0.28 14.46 -4.34
CA ASN A 313 0.86 15.36 -4.12
C ASN A 313 1.17 15.60 -2.62
N TYR A 314 1.30 16.87 -2.20
CA TYR A 314 1.60 17.23 -0.82
C TYR A 314 0.40 17.07 0.15
N TRP A 315 -0.76 16.57 -0.28
CA TRP A 315 -1.91 16.37 0.61
C TRP A 315 -1.77 15.15 1.54
N SER A 316 -0.90 14.18 1.24
CA SER A 316 -0.72 13.00 2.09
C SER A 316 0.76 12.67 2.31
N LEU A 317 1.08 12.21 3.52
CA LEU A 317 2.36 11.55 3.84
C LEU A 317 2.67 10.41 2.87
N MET A 318 1.66 9.62 2.48
CA MET A 318 1.81 8.50 1.54
C MET A 318 2.00 8.96 0.08
N SER A 319 2.32 10.24 -0.11
CA SER A 319 2.66 10.86 -1.39
C SER A 319 3.78 11.89 -1.15
N SER A 320 3.74 13.06 -1.80
CA SER A 320 4.83 14.03 -1.72
C SER A 320 4.98 14.70 -0.35
N ALA A 321 4.04 14.54 0.59
CA ALA A 321 4.14 15.19 1.90
C ALA A 321 5.21 14.59 2.82
N SER A 322 5.80 13.46 2.45
CA SER A 322 7.05 12.94 3.04
C SER A 322 8.26 13.84 2.77
N TYR A 323 8.16 14.75 1.80
CA TYR A 323 9.23 15.66 1.40
C TYR A 323 8.99 17.13 1.81
N LEU A 324 8.07 17.45 2.74
CA LEU A 324 7.88 18.85 3.14
C LEU A 324 9.10 19.41 3.91
N GLY A 325 9.16 20.74 3.99
CA GLY A 325 10.16 21.48 4.75
C GLY A 325 9.59 22.68 5.51
N LYS A 326 10.49 23.43 6.16
CA LYS A 326 10.17 24.72 6.80
C LYS A 326 11.01 25.89 6.27
N GLY A 327 11.69 25.67 5.15
CA GLY A 327 12.63 26.61 4.55
C GLY A 327 13.91 25.93 4.02
N PRO A 328 14.97 26.71 3.78
CA PRO A 328 16.22 26.22 3.21
C PRO A 328 16.80 24.99 3.92
N ASN A 329 17.18 23.97 3.13
CA ASN A 329 17.89 22.74 3.51
C ASN A 329 17.16 21.91 4.58
N THR A 330 15.82 21.92 4.54
CA THR A 330 14.95 21.15 5.45
C THR A 330 13.95 20.25 4.72
N THR A 331 14.12 20.06 3.42
CA THR A 331 13.19 19.29 2.60
C THR A 331 13.27 17.80 2.98
N GLY A 332 12.15 17.19 3.38
CA GLY A 332 12.12 15.82 3.90
C GLY A 332 12.32 15.70 5.42
N ASP A 333 12.76 16.76 6.11
CA ASP A 333 12.88 16.74 7.58
C ASP A 333 11.51 16.82 8.29
N TYR A 334 10.46 17.27 7.59
CA TYR A 334 9.16 17.59 8.18
C TYR A 334 8.06 16.83 7.44
N PRO A 335 7.44 15.79 8.02
CA PRO A 335 6.31 15.10 7.38
C PRO A 335 5.05 15.95 7.34
N GLY A 336 4.23 15.79 6.30
CA GLY A 336 2.83 16.23 6.30
C GLY A 336 1.91 15.25 7.02
N ASP A 337 0.68 15.67 7.31
CA ASP A 337 -0.34 14.78 7.91
C ASP A 337 -0.64 13.58 7.00
N LEU A 338 -0.98 12.44 7.61
CA LEU A 338 -1.74 11.39 6.93
C LEU A 338 -3.10 11.95 6.51
N ASP A 339 -3.54 11.60 5.31
CA ASP A 339 -4.90 11.86 4.84
C ASP A 339 -5.94 11.06 5.65
N ALA A 340 -7.21 11.43 5.47
CA ALA A 340 -8.31 10.80 6.19
C ALA A 340 -8.46 9.31 5.86
N TRP A 341 -8.18 8.87 4.64
CA TRP A 341 -8.32 7.46 4.26
C TRP A 341 -7.22 6.60 4.88
N SER A 342 -5.96 7.06 4.88
CA SER A 342 -4.88 6.38 5.60
C SER A 342 -5.16 6.29 7.11
N LYS A 343 -5.69 7.35 7.73
CA LYS A 343 -6.12 7.29 9.15
C LYS A 343 -7.30 6.34 9.37
N LEU A 344 -8.22 6.27 8.42
CA LEU A 344 -9.35 5.34 8.47
C LEU A 344 -8.84 3.90 8.50
N GLN A 345 -7.94 3.55 7.58
CA GLN A 345 -7.34 2.21 7.49
C GLN A 345 -6.60 1.76 8.75
N LEU A 346 -6.01 2.70 9.48
CA LEU A 346 -5.30 2.43 10.72
C LEU A 346 -6.21 2.48 11.96
N GLY A 347 -7.51 2.71 11.78
CA GLY A 347 -8.48 2.86 12.87
C GLY A 347 -8.31 4.15 13.67
N TRP A 348 -7.53 5.10 13.16
CA TRP A 348 -7.18 6.34 13.85
C TRP A 348 -8.14 7.49 13.58
N LEU A 349 -8.87 7.44 12.46
CA LEU A 349 -9.81 8.49 12.07
C LEU A 349 -11.04 8.49 12.98
N ALA A 350 -11.31 9.60 13.65
CA ALA A 350 -12.64 9.88 14.19
C ALA A 350 -13.53 10.45 13.08
N TYR A 351 -14.63 9.78 12.72
CA TYR A 351 -15.47 10.20 11.60
C TYR A 351 -16.98 10.04 11.84
N GLU A 352 -17.74 10.78 11.05
CA GLU A 352 -19.17 10.56 10.83
C GLU A 352 -19.41 9.98 9.44
N GLU A 353 -20.59 9.40 9.21
CA GLU A 353 -20.97 8.83 7.92
C GLU A 353 -22.40 9.23 7.54
N THR A 354 -22.65 9.34 6.23
CA THR A 354 -23.97 9.56 5.64
C THR A 354 -24.01 8.95 4.24
N ALA A 355 -25.18 8.87 3.62
CA ALA A 355 -25.32 8.44 2.23
C ALA A 355 -25.64 9.64 1.33
N SER A 356 -25.12 9.63 0.10
CA SER A 356 -25.44 10.63 -0.94
C SER A 356 -26.94 10.79 -1.20
N ALA A 357 -27.67 9.68 -1.21
CA ALA A 357 -29.12 9.66 -1.38
C ALA A 357 -29.92 9.98 -0.09
N ALA A 358 -29.25 10.23 1.04
CA ALA A 358 -29.92 10.53 2.29
C ALA A 358 -30.56 11.94 2.28
N PRO A 359 -31.55 12.21 3.16
CA PRO A 359 -32.00 13.56 3.42
C PRO A 359 -30.83 14.49 3.79
N ALA A 360 -30.96 15.77 3.45
CA ALA A 360 -29.89 16.73 3.70
C ALA A 360 -29.45 16.74 5.17
N SER A 361 -28.15 16.61 5.40
CA SER A 361 -27.54 16.50 6.74
C SER A 361 -26.47 17.59 6.93
N THR A 362 -26.15 17.92 8.18
CA THR A 362 -25.15 18.93 8.53
C THR A 362 -24.17 18.36 9.55
N HIS A 363 -22.88 18.52 9.29
CA HIS A 363 -21.80 17.90 10.04
C HIS A 363 -20.76 18.94 10.42
N ARG A 364 -20.26 18.89 11.65
CA ARG A 364 -19.15 19.73 12.13
C ARG A 364 -17.88 18.89 12.14
N LEU A 365 -16.83 19.40 11.53
CA LEU A 365 -15.54 18.72 11.41
C LEU A 365 -14.46 19.51 12.14
N GLY A 366 -13.78 18.83 13.06
CA GLY A 366 -12.53 19.28 13.68
C GLY A 366 -11.35 19.18 12.70
N VAL A 367 -10.16 19.60 13.11
CA VAL A 367 -8.97 19.53 12.24
C VAL A 367 -8.57 18.11 11.90
N SER A 368 -8.07 17.87 10.69
CA SER A 368 -7.65 16.52 10.27
C SER A 368 -6.41 15.99 11.02
N SER A 369 -5.57 16.87 11.56
CA SER A 369 -4.26 16.48 12.11
C SER A 369 -4.34 15.62 13.39
N TYR A 370 -5.39 15.77 14.20
CA TYR A 370 -5.58 15.07 15.47
C TYR A 370 -7.06 15.15 15.93
N ASN A 371 -7.47 14.27 16.82
CA ASN A 371 -8.83 14.22 17.37
C ASN A 371 -9.19 15.50 18.12
N THR A 372 -10.41 15.97 17.91
CA THR A 372 -11.01 17.06 18.70
C THR A 372 -12.35 16.59 19.28
N ALA A 373 -13.13 17.50 19.87
CA ALA A 373 -14.52 17.19 20.22
C ALA A 373 -15.40 16.92 18.99
N ASP A 374 -15.02 17.50 17.84
CA ASP A 374 -15.66 17.27 16.54
C ASP A 374 -14.87 16.19 15.75
N PRO A 375 -15.54 15.33 14.98
CA PRO A 375 -14.91 14.34 14.09
C PRO A 375 -13.92 14.97 13.12
N GLN A 376 -12.87 14.25 12.75
CA GLN A 376 -11.85 14.69 11.79
C GLN A 376 -12.33 14.59 10.34
N GLY A 377 -13.25 13.66 10.06
CA GLY A 377 -13.74 13.41 8.71
C GLY A 377 -15.21 13.01 8.62
N LEU A 378 -15.72 13.04 7.39
CA LEU A 378 -17.05 12.59 7.01
C LEU A 378 -16.95 11.66 5.80
N LEU A 379 -17.48 10.44 5.92
CA LEU A 379 -17.69 9.52 4.81
C LEU A 379 -19.08 9.75 4.20
N VAL A 380 -19.14 9.98 2.90
CA VAL A 380 -20.40 10.08 2.13
C VAL A 380 -20.46 8.89 1.17
N HIS A 381 -21.22 7.86 1.53
CA HIS A 381 -21.38 6.65 0.72
C HIS A 381 -22.12 6.95 -0.58
N LEU A 382 -21.60 6.40 -1.68
CA LEU A 382 -22.14 6.59 -3.03
C LEU A 382 -22.69 5.26 -3.55
N PRO A 383 -23.60 5.28 -4.55
CA PRO A 383 -23.88 4.09 -5.34
C PRO A 383 -22.56 3.55 -5.92
N PRO A 384 -22.35 2.22 -5.92
CA PRO A 384 -21.13 1.63 -6.44
C PRO A 384 -20.94 1.98 -7.92
N SER A 385 -19.68 1.98 -8.37
CA SER A 385 -19.40 1.91 -9.80
C SER A 385 -19.53 0.46 -10.27
N THR A 386 -19.77 0.22 -11.56
CA THR A 386 -19.86 -1.15 -12.10
C THR A 386 -18.88 -1.29 -13.25
N THR A 387 -18.01 -2.29 -13.20
CA THR A 387 -17.21 -2.72 -14.36
C THR A 387 -17.83 -3.96 -14.97
N THR A 388 -17.67 -4.10 -16.29
CA THR A 388 -18.17 -5.27 -17.02
C THR A 388 -17.03 -6.02 -17.68
N THR A 389 -17.05 -7.34 -17.59
CA THR A 389 -16.09 -8.25 -18.23
C THR A 389 -16.81 -9.07 -19.29
N GLU A 390 -16.32 -9.03 -20.52
CA GLU A 390 -16.83 -9.88 -21.59
C GLU A 390 -16.24 -11.29 -21.47
N LEU A 391 -17.14 -12.25 -21.24
CA LEU A 391 -16.87 -13.67 -21.03
C LEU A 391 -17.22 -14.50 -22.28
N THR A 392 -17.18 -15.83 -22.15
CA THR A 392 -17.77 -16.75 -23.13
C THR A 392 -19.25 -16.99 -22.82
N ASP A 393 -20.01 -17.47 -23.81
CA ASP A 393 -21.38 -17.94 -23.58
C ASP A 393 -21.38 -19.17 -22.65
N PRO A 394 -22.41 -19.36 -21.81
CA PRO A 394 -22.57 -20.56 -20.97
C PRO A 394 -22.42 -21.84 -21.79
N TYR A 395 -21.82 -22.87 -21.20
CA TYR A 395 -21.63 -24.15 -21.90
C TYR A 395 -22.97 -24.84 -22.11
N GLU A 396 -23.82 -24.81 -21.07
CA GLU A 396 -25.20 -25.24 -21.13
C GLU A 396 -26.14 -24.19 -20.52
N GLY A 397 -27.44 -24.28 -20.82
CA GLY A 397 -28.42 -23.36 -20.27
C GLY A 397 -28.19 -21.89 -20.67
N GLY A 398 -28.42 -20.99 -19.70
CA GLY A 398 -28.27 -19.55 -19.84
C GLY A 398 -27.43 -18.91 -18.73
N LYS A 399 -26.94 -19.67 -17.76
CA LYS A 399 -26.12 -19.20 -16.65
C LYS A 399 -24.85 -20.04 -16.48
N GLN A 400 -23.88 -19.47 -15.77
CA GLN A 400 -22.61 -20.13 -15.45
C GLN A 400 -22.02 -19.54 -14.17
N TRP A 401 -21.15 -20.29 -13.49
CA TRP A 401 -20.39 -19.78 -12.35
C TRP A 401 -19.18 -18.99 -12.83
N TRP A 402 -18.92 -17.83 -12.27
CA TRP A 402 -17.77 -16.98 -12.55
C TRP A 402 -17.02 -16.63 -11.27
N SER A 403 -15.70 -16.75 -11.29
CA SER A 403 -14.84 -16.43 -10.14
C SER A 403 -14.78 -14.95 -9.78
N GLY A 404 -15.32 -14.07 -10.63
CA GLY A 404 -14.91 -12.67 -10.66
C GLY A 404 -13.54 -12.51 -11.33
N THR A 405 -13.03 -11.29 -11.31
CA THR A 405 -11.70 -10.95 -11.80
C THR A 405 -11.12 -9.78 -11.01
N GLY A 406 -9.80 -9.70 -10.93
CA GLY A 406 -9.06 -8.64 -10.24
C GLY A 406 -7.72 -9.13 -9.73
N ASP A 407 -6.87 -8.19 -9.33
CA ASP A 407 -5.67 -8.49 -8.54
C ASP A 407 -6.08 -8.90 -7.13
N PHE A 408 -5.25 -9.72 -6.48
CA PHE A 408 -5.45 -10.21 -5.11
C PHE A 408 -6.77 -11.00 -4.93
N LEU A 409 -7.22 -11.68 -5.98
CA LEU A 409 -8.43 -12.50 -5.97
C LEU A 409 -8.17 -13.72 -5.09
N ASP A 410 -9.11 -14.02 -4.19
CA ASP A 410 -9.23 -15.29 -3.47
C ASP A 410 -10.72 -15.67 -3.51
N SER A 411 -11.07 -16.37 -4.59
CA SER A 411 -12.45 -16.78 -4.87
C SER A 411 -12.56 -18.28 -4.73
N SER A 412 -13.57 -18.74 -4.00
CA SER A 412 -13.87 -20.16 -3.88
C SER A 412 -15.34 -20.54 -4.04
N LEU A 413 -15.58 -21.74 -4.55
CA LEU A 413 -16.89 -22.37 -4.66
C LEU A 413 -16.82 -23.74 -3.99
N THR A 414 -17.43 -23.88 -2.82
CA THR A 414 -17.27 -25.06 -1.93
C THR A 414 -18.56 -25.87 -1.80
N ARG A 415 -18.47 -27.20 -1.81
CA ARG A 415 -19.60 -28.12 -1.61
C ARG A 415 -19.20 -29.38 -0.85
N THR A 416 -20.06 -29.82 0.06
CA THR A 416 -19.95 -31.14 0.69
C THR A 416 -20.51 -32.24 -0.22
N VAL A 417 -19.71 -33.29 -0.46
CA VAL A 417 -20.06 -34.48 -1.20
C VAL A 417 -19.99 -35.70 -0.28
N ASP A 418 -21.05 -36.50 -0.25
CA ASP A 418 -21.10 -37.72 0.55
C ASP A 418 -20.73 -38.94 -0.30
N LEU A 419 -19.55 -39.50 -0.08
CA LEU A 419 -19.08 -40.73 -0.71
C LEU A 419 -19.13 -41.92 0.27
N ARG A 420 -19.78 -41.78 1.43
CA ARG A 420 -19.99 -42.86 2.41
C ARG A 420 -21.00 -43.86 1.84
N GLY A 421 -20.49 -44.96 1.29
CA GLY A 421 -21.30 -45.97 0.60
C GLY A 421 -20.99 -46.07 -0.90
N VAL A 422 -20.13 -45.20 -1.42
CA VAL A 422 -19.58 -45.31 -2.76
C VAL A 422 -18.35 -46.21 -2.73
N THR A 423 -18.42 -47.35 -3.41
CA THR A 423 -17.31 -48.30 -3.57
C THR A 423 -16.78 -48.39 -5.00
N ALA A 424 -17.47 -47.76 -5.96
CA ALA A 424 -17.03 -47.64 -7.34
C ALA A 424 -16.17 -46.38 -7.53
N PRO A 425 -15.31 -46.32 -8.56
CA PRO A 425 -14.50 -45.14 -8.84
C PRO A 425 -15.37 -43.88 -8.97
N ALA A 426 -14.96 -42.81 -8.31
CA ALA A 426 -15.69 -41.55 -8.26
C ALA A 426 -14.90 -40.45 -8.98
N VAL A 427 -15.60 -39.59 -9.71
CA VAL A 427 -14.99 -38.53 -10.52
C VAL A 427 -15.83 -37.26 -10.43
N LEU A 428 -15.15 -36.11 -10.34
CA LEU A 428 -15.72 -34.80 -10.60
C LEU A 428 -15.39 -34.39 -12.03
N ASP A 429 -16.43 -34.08 -12.81
CA ASP A 429 -16.32 -33.54 -14.16
C ASP A 429 -16.96 -32.14 -14.21
N THR A 430 -16.34 -31.20 -14.93
CA THR A 430 -16.92 -29.88 -15.21
C THR A 430 -16.41 -29.36 -16.54
N ARG A 431 -17.14 -28.41 -17.12
CA ARG A 431 -16.61 -27.54 -18.17
C ARG A 431 -15.91 -26.37 -17.53
N LEU A 432 -14.70 -26.09 -18.00
CA LEU A 432 -13.83 -25.06 -17.46
C LEU A 432 -13.42 -24.12 -18.59
N TRP A 433 -13.65 -22.84 -18.42
CA TRP A 433 -13.08 -21.79 -19.25
C TRP A 433 -12.26 -20.88 -18.35
N TYR A 434 -11.06 -20.50 -18.76
CA TYR A 434 -10.19 -19.70 -17.90
C TYR A 434 -9.37 -18.72 -18.74
N ASP A 435 -9.19 -17.53 -18.19
CA ASP A 435 -8.29 -16.49 -18.69
C ASP A 435 -7.70 -15.79 -17.46
N ILE A 436 -6.54 -16.25 -17.03
CA ILE A 436 -5.83 -15.84 -15.82
C ILE A 436 -4.33 -15.75 -16.12
N GLU A 437 -3.56 -14.96 -15.35
CA GLU A 437 -2.14 -14.78 -15.64
C GLU A 437 -1.37 -16.09 -15.61
N LYS A 438 -0.60 -16.33 -16.67
CA LYS A 438 0.12 -17.58 -16.85
C LYS A 438 1.26 -17.70 -15.82
N ASP A 439 1.23 -18.77 -15.04
CA ASP A 439 2.22 -19.18 -14.05
C ASP A 439 2.26 -18.30 -12.78
N TYR A 440 1.32 -17.36 -12.62
CA TYR A 440 1.16 -16.49 -11.44
C TYR A 440 -0.23 -16.61 -10.81
N ASP A 441 -1.27 -16.62 -11.64
CA ASP A 441 -2.64 -16.88 -11.22
C ASP A 441 -2.99 -18.36 -11.40
N PHE A 442 -3.77 -18.90 -10.45
CA PHE A 442 -4.05 -20.33 -10.40
C PHE A 442 -5.52 -20.63 -10.15
N PHE A 443 -6.02 -21.65 -10.87
CA PHE A 443 -7.22 -22.38 -10.51
C PHE A 443 -6.85 -23.77 -9.98
N THR A 444 -7.42 -24.15 -8.85
CA THR A 444 -7.26 -25.48 -8.24
C THR A 444 -8.61 -26.12 -7.95
N VAL A 445 -8.64 -27.45 -8.04
CA VAL A 445 -9.70 -28.27 -7.42
C VAL A 445 -9.10 -28.88 -6.18
N GLU A 446 -9.74 -28.66 -5.04
CA GLU A 446 -9.22 -29.05 -3.74
C GLU A 446 -10.23 -29.89 -2.97
N ALA A 447 -9.73 -30.72 -2.05
CA ALA A 447 -10.56 -31.49 -1.14
C ALA A 447 -10.13 -31.34 0.32
N SER A 448 -11.12 -31.43 1.20
CA SER A 448 -10.95 -31.42 2.65
C SER A 448 -11.82 -32.46 3.33
N THR A 449 -11.26 -33.15 4.33
CA THR A 449 -11.95 -34.17 5.15
C THR A 449 -12.14 -33.74 6.61
N ASP A 450 -11.77 -32.50 6.95
CA ASP A 450 -11.72 -31.99 8.34
C ASP A 450 -12.51 -30.68 8.53
N GLY A 451 -13.61 -30.53 7.78
CA GLY A 451 -14.43 -29.32 7.86
C GLY A 451 -13.81 -28.11 7.16
N GLY A 452 -12.84 -28.32 6.26
CA GLY A 452 -12.22 -27.26 5.49
C GLY A 452 -11.14 -26.54 6.27
N SER A 453 -10.56 -27.19 7.28
CA SER A 453 -9.44 -26.67 8.07
C SER A 453 -8.14 -26.83 7.28
N HIS A 454 -7.98 -27.96 6.59
CA HIS A 454 -6.91 -28.18 5.63
C HIS A 454 -7.47 -28.56 4.26
N TRP A 455 -6.82 -28.09 3.20
CA TRP A 455 -7.19 -28.32 1.80
C TRP A 455 -6.03 -28.92 1.02
N THR A 456 -6.31 -29.95 0.23
CA THR A 456 -5.34 -30.59 -0.65
C THR A 456 -5.76 -30.40 -2.10
N ALA A 457 -4.90 -29.75 -2.91
CA ALA A 457 -5.09 -29.63 -4.35
C ALA A 457 -4.98 -31.00 -5.04
N LEU A 458 -5.96 -31.31 -5.88
CA LEU A 458 -6.14 -32.62 -6.50
C LEU A 458 -5.56 -32.67 -7.91
N PRO A 459 -4.88 -33.77 -8.29
CA PRO A 459 -4.51 -33.99 -9.68
C PRO A 459 -5.74 -34.31 -10.53
N GLY A 460 -5.62 -34.10 -11.83
CA GLY A 460 -6.69 -34.39 -12.79
C GLY A 460 -6.22 -34.18 -14.21
N THR A 461 -7.17 -34.04 -15.13
CA THR A 461 -6.90 -33.72 -16.53
C THR A 461 -7.75 -32.56 -17.03
N VAL A 462 -7.18 -31.74 -17.91
CA VAL A 462 -7.89 -30.76 -18.75
C VAL A 462 -7.75 -31.22 -20.19
N ASP A 463 -8.89 -31.49 -20.86
CA ASP A 463 -8.96 -32.10 -22.19
C ASP A 463 -8.11 -33.38 -22.32
N GLY A 464 -8.12 -34.21 -21.27
CA GLY A 464 -7.35 -35.46 -21.20
C GLY A 464 -5.85 -35.29 -20.97
N THR A 465 -5.35 -34.05 -20.90
CA THR A 465 -3.96 -33.75 -20.55
C THR A 465 -3.84 -33.53 -19.05
N THR A 466 -2.85 -34.15 -18.42
CA THR A 466 -2.61 -34.02 -16.97
C THR A 466 -2.41 -32.55 -16.57
N ILE A 467 -3.08 -32.13 -15.49
CA ILE A 467 -2.92 -30.80 -14.89
C ILE A 467 -1.44 -30.62 -14.49
N PRO A 468 -0.77 -29.53 -14.91
CA PRO A 468 0.62 -29.27 -14.57
C PRO A 468 0.77 -28.99 -13.06
N ARG A 469 2.01 -29.00 -12.58
CA ARG A 469 2.33 -28.72 -11.18
C ARG A 469 3.25 -27.50 -11.07
N THR A 470 3.06 -26.72 -10.02
CA THR A 470 4.01 -25.69 -9.59
C THR A 470 5.37 -26.31 -9.24
N PRO A 471 6.45 -25.51 -9.11
CA PRO A 471 7.73 -26.00 -8.60
C PRO A 471 7.64 -26.66 -7.21
N THR A 472 6.67 -26.26 -6.40
CA THR A 472 6.37 -26.84 -5.07
C THR A 472 5.52 -28.12 -5.14
N GLY A 473 5.10 -28.54 -6.34
CA GLY A 473 4.39 -29.79 -6.59
C GLY A 473 2.86 -29.68 -6.54
N THR A 474 2.29 -28.49 -6.38
CA THR A 474 0.85 -28.27 -6.32
C THR A 474 0.22 -28.36 -7.72
N PRO A 475 -0.79 -29.21 -7.97
CA PRO A 475 -1.54 -29.23 -9.23
C PRO A 475 -2.30 -27.92 -9.44
N VAL A 476 -2.10 -27.26 -10.59
CA VAL A 476 -2.71 -25.96 -10.90
C VAL A 476 -3.08 -25.85 -12.38
N VAL A 477 -4.18 -25.15 -12.68
CA VAL A 477 -4.51 -24.65 -14.02
C VAL A 477 -4.16 -23.17 -14.07
N THR A 478 -3.56 -22.72 -15.19
CA THR A 478 -3.10 -21.33 -15.37
C THR A 478 -3.07 -20.95 -16.86
N GLY A 479 -3.06 -19.65 -17.16
CA GLY A 479 -3.04 -19.09 -18.51
C GLY A 479 -4.44 -18.88 -19.10
N THR A 480 -4.58 -19.04 -20.42
CA THR A 480 -5.84 -18.80 -21.14
C THR A 480 -6.26 -20.04 -21.92
N SER A 481 -7.51 -20.46 -21.81
CA SER A 481 -8.06 -21.65 -22.50
C SER A 481 -8.56 -21.34 -23.91
N GLY A 482 -9.05 -20.13 -24.16
CA GLY A 482 -9.62 -19.68 -25.44
C GLY A 482 -10.99 -20.29 -25.79
N ALA A 483 -11.33 -21.46 -25.25
CA ALA A 483 -12.62 -22.14 -25.37
C ALA A 483 -12.93 -22.96 -24.10
N TRP A 484 -14.14 -23.51 -24.02
CA TRP A 484 -14.51 -24.46 -22.97
C TRP A 484 -13.69 -25.74 -23.07
N THR A 485 -13.08 -26.13 -21.95
CA THR A 485 -12.28 -27.36 -21.81
C THR A 485 -12.99 -28.35 -20.90
N ALA A 486 -12.68 -29.64 -21.01
CA ALA A 486 -13.17 -30.70 -20.14
C ALA A 486 -12.22 -30.89 -18.95
N LEU A 487 -12.63 -30.51 -17.74
CA LEU A 487 -11.91 -30.83 -16.51
C LEU A 487 -12.46 -32.13 -15.92
N SER A 488 -11.56 -33.05 -15.56
CA SER A 488 -11.90 -34.32 -14.89
C SER A 488 -10.93 -34.59 -13.75
N VAL A 489 -11.45 -34.80 -12.54
CA VAL A 489 -10.69 -34.98 -11.30
C VAL A 489 -11.13 -36.27 -10.59
N PRO A 490 -10.26 -37.28 -10.47
CA PRO A 490 -10.60 -38.51 -9.74
C PRO A 490 -10.71 -38.24 -8.24
N LEU A 491 -11.74 -38.81 -7.62
CA LEU A 491 -12.05 -38.68 -6.19
C LEU A 491 -11.85 -40.00 -5.41
N ASP A 492 -11.22 -40.99 -6.03
CA ASP A 492 -11.07 -42.34 -5.47
C ASP A 492 -10.39 -42.37 -4.10
N ALA A 493 -9.48 -41.43 -3.84
CA ALA A 493 -8.81 -41.27 -2.55
C ALA A 493 -9.77 -40.94 -1.39
N TYR A 494 -10.98 -40.47 -1.71
CA TYR A 494 -12.01 -40.07 -0.75
C TYR A 494 -13.20 -41.04 -0.72
N ALA A 495 -13.11 -42.18 -1.41
CA ALA A 495 -14.14 -43.22 -1.37
C ALA A 495 -14.42 -43.66 0.08
N GLY A 496 -15.70 -43.80 0.43
CA GLY A 496 -16.13 -44.15 1.78
C GLY A 496 -16.12 -43.01 2.80
N GLN A 497 -15.78 -41.78 2.40
CA GLN A 497 -15.73 -40.61 3.28
C GLN A 497 -16.78 -39.56 2.88
N GLN A 498 -17.04 -38.62 3.79
CA GLN A 498 -17.67 -37.36 3.41
C GLN A 498 -16.54 -36.35 3.18
N VAL A 499 -16.57 -35.65 2.06
CA VAL A 499 -15.49 -34.75 1.62
C VAL A 499 -16.08 -33.40 1.21
N GLN A 500 -15.42 -32.31 1.56
CA GLN A 500 -15.71 -31.01 0.95
C GLN A 500 -14.82 -30.84 -0.27
N LEU A 501 -15.43 -30.50 -1.41
CA LEU A 501 -14.74 -30.12 -2.64
C LEU A 501 -14.78 -28.60 -2.78
N ARG A 502 -13.70 -28.02 -3.30
CA ARG A 502 -13.58 -26.59 -3.53
C ARG A 502 -12.95 -26.31 -4.88
N PHE A 503 -13.59 -25.46 -5.67
CA PHE A 503 -12.93 -24.73 -6.75
C PHE A 503 -12.35 -23.47 -6.16
N HIS A 504 -11.08 -23.19 -6.42
CA HIS A 504 -10.37 -22.07 -5.80
C HIS A 504 -9.54 -21.35 -6.87
N VAL A 505 -9.67 -20.03 -6.90
CA VAL A 505 -8.96 -19.14 -7.82
C VAL A 505 -8.20 -18.13 -6.99
N THR A 506 -6.88 -18.07 -7.21
CA THR A 506 -5.99 -17.09 -6.59
C THR A 506 -5.30 -16.26 -7.66
N SER A 507 -5.20 -14.94 -7.47
CA SER A 507 -4.33 -14.07 -8.28
C SER A 507 -3.31 -13.32 -7.44
N ASP A 508 -2.21 -12.92 -8.09
CA ASP A 508 -1.19 -12.10 -7.45
C ASP A 508 -1.59 -10.60 -7.44
N SER A 509 -0.65 -9.72 -7.12
CA SER A 509 -0.90 -8.27 -7.01
C SER A 509 -0.96 -7.50 -8.33
N ASN A 510 -0.79 -8.18 -9.46
CA ASN A 510 -0.55 -7.52 -10.73
C ASN A 510 -1.25 -8.28 -11.87
N THR A 511 -1.48 -7.59 -12.99
CA THR A 511 -1.93 -8.19 -14.27
C THR A 511 -2.91 -9.36 -14.15
N HIS A 512 -4.18 -9.10 -13.88
CA HIS A 512 -5.19 -10.16 -13.90
C HIS A 512 -5.79 -10.41 -15.30
N GLY A 513 -6.34 -11.61 -15.52
CA GLY A 513 -7.13 -11.95 -16.71
C GLY A 513 -8.63 -11.62 -16.58
N LYS A 514 -9.50 -12.44 -17.17
CA LYS A 514 -10.98 -12.34 -17.04
C LYS A 514 -11.54 -13.27 -15.94
N GLY A 515 -10.70 -14.09 -15.33
CA GLY A 515 -11.06 -15.06 -14.32
C GLY A 515 -11.41 -16.42 -14.90
N VAL A 516 -12.16 -17.19 -14.12
CA VAL A 516 -12.50 -18.59 -14.40
C VAL A 516 -14.01 -18.76 -14.42
N LEU A 517 -14.49 -19.55 -15.39
CA LEU A 517 -15.87 -19.97 -15.52
C LEU A 517 -15.96 -21.48 -15.37
N THR A 518 -16.96 -21.93 -14.63
CA THR A 518 -17.31 -23.34 -14.51
C THR A 518 -18.80 -23.54 -14.76
N ASP A 519 -19.10 -24.60 -15.50
CA ASP A 519 -20.44 -24.98 -15.90
C ASP A 519 -20.54 -26.50 -16.10
N ALA A 520 -21.75 -27.05 -16.12
CA ALA A 520 -22.02 -28.48 -16.21
C ALA A 520 -21.23 -29.32 -15.19
N VAL A 521 -21.15 -28.85 -13.94
CA VAL A 521 -20.42 -29.54 -12.86
C VAL A 521 -21.18 -30.81 -12.51
N SER A 522 -20.50 -31.94 -12.40
CA SER A 522 -21.09 -33.19 -11.96
C SER A 522 -20.11 -34.01 -11.13
N VAL A 523 -20.64 -34.79 -10.19
CA VAL A 523 -19.89 -35.89 -9.58
C VAL A 523 -20.63 -37.18 -9.88
N SER A 524 -19.89 -38.17 -10.36
CA SER A 524 -20.43 -39.50 -10.63
C SER A 524 -19.57 -40.57 -9.97
N ALA A 525 -20.17 -41.73 -9.70
CA ALA A 525 -19.48 -42.91 -9.21
C ALA A 525 -19.94 -44.16 -9.95
N GLY A 526 -19.00 -44.90 -10.54
CA GLY A 526 -19.32 -46.08 -11.38
C GLY A 526 -20.30 -45.77 -12.51
N GLY A 527 -20.28 -44.55 -13.05
CA GLY A 527 -21.21 -44.07 -14.08
C GLY A 527 -22.58 -43.60 -13.57
N THR A 528 -22.85 -43.69 -12.26
CA THR A 528 -24.07 -43.13 -11.65
C THR A 528 -23.81 -41.70 -11.19
N GLN A 529 -24.57 -40.74 -11.70
CA GLN A 529 -24.48 -39.34 -11.30
C GLN A 529 -24.99 -39.16 -9.86
N LEU A 530 -24.12 -38.67 -8.97
CA LEU A 530 -24.45 -38.33 -7.58
C LEU A 530 -25.09 -36.94 -7.50
N PHE A 531 -24.57 -35.98 -8.26
CA PHE A 531 -25.21 -34.68 -8.50
C PHE A 531 -24.72 -34.06 -9.81
N ALA A 532 -25.48 -33.08 -10.30
CA ALA A 532 -25.04 -32.15 -11.34
C ALA A 532 -25.56 -30.73 -11.05
N ASP A 533 -24.84 -29.72 -11.53
CA ASP A 533 -25.16 -28.31 -11.41
C ASP A 533 -24.59 -27.50 -12.59
N GLY A 534 -25.46 -26.76 -13.28
CA GLY A 534 -25.12 -25.80 -14.34
C GLY A 534 -25.46 -24.36 -13.95
N ALA A 535 -25.45 -24.03 -12.64
CA ALA A 535 -25.77 -22.70 -12.09
C ALA A 535 -27.20 -22.18 -12.31
N GLU A 536 -28.10 -22.98 -12.90
CA GLU A 536 -29.46 -22.52 -13.25
C GLU A 536 -30.36 -22.28 -12.02
N ALA A 537 -30.18 -23.12 -10.99
CA ALA A 537 -31.03 -23.18 -9.80
C ALA A 537 -30.46 -22.42 -8.59
N GLY A 538 -29.72 -21.33 -8.83
CA GLY A 538 -29.04 -20.59 -7.76
C GLY A 538 -27.88 -21.38 -7.17
N PRO A 539 -27.55 -21.24 -5.86
CA PRO A 539 -26.37 -21.87 -5.28
C PRO A 539 -26.35 -23.40 -5.29
N ALA A 540 -27.49 -24.08 -5.45
CA ALA A 540 -27.58 -25.55 -5.57
C ALA A 540 -26.83 -26.38 -4.49
N GLY A 541 -26.55 -25.83 -3.30
CA GLY A 541 -25.78 -26.45 -2.21
C GLY A 541 -24.26 -26.15 -2.25
N TRP A 542 -23.83 -25.27 -3.14
CA TRP A 542 -22.54 -24.60 -3.09
C TRP A 542 -22.57 -23.43 -2.10
N THR A 543 -21.43 -23.20 -1.46
CA THR A 543 -21.12 -21.98 -0.72
C THR A 543 -20.10 -21.21 -1.54
N ALA A 544 -20.49 -20.06 -2.05
CA ALA A 544 -19.62 -19.19 -2.84
C ALA A 544 -18.97 -18.12 -1.95
N GLN A 545 -17.68 -17.89 -2.16
CA GLN A 545 -16.91 -16.76 -1.69
C GLN A 545 -16.25 -16.14 -2.92
N GLY A 546 -16.60 -14.91 -3.29
CA GLY A 546 -16.14 -14.26 -4.53
C GLY A 546 -16.79 -14.79 -5.83
N PHE A 547 -17.05 -16.10 -5.94
CA PHE A 547 -17.80 -16.66 -7.07
C PHE A 547 -19.23 -16.11 -7.15
N THR A 548 -19.69 -15.84 -8.37
CA THR A 548 -21.06 -15.39 -8.67
C THR A 548 -21.67 -16.19 -9.82
N ILE A 549 -23.00 -16.19 -9.91
CA ILE A 549 -23.71 -16.75 -11.06
C ILE A 549 -23.96 -15.62 -12.05
N VAL A 550 -23.44 -15.75 -13.28
CA VAL A 550 -23.64 -14.77 -14.35
C VAL A 550 -24.62 -15.32 -15.39
N THR A 551 -25.38 -14.43 -16.04
CA THR A 551 -26.31 -14.79 -17.12
C THR A 551 -25.69 -14.41 -18.47
N GLY A 552 -25.63 -15.35 -19.40
CA GLY A 552 -24.97 -15.15 -20.68
C GLY A 552 -23.47 -14.90 -20.51
N ARG A 553 -22.93 -13.97 -21.30
CA ARG A 553 -21.49 -13.74 -21.47
C ARG A 553 -20.95 -12.45 -20.85
N THR A 554 -21.68 -11.85 -19.90
CA THR A 554 -21.27 -10.58 -19.30
C THR A 554 -21.18 -10.74 -17.79
N GLY A 555 -19.95 -10.73 -17.29
CA GLY A 555 -19.67 -10.56 -15.87
C GLY A 555 -19.78 -9.10 -15.51
N ALA A 556 -20.31 -8.80 -14.32
CA ALA A 556 -20.36 -7.45 -13.78
C ALA A 556 -19.87 -7.48 -12.33
N THR A 557 -19.02 -6.52 -11.98
CA THR A 557 -18.53 -6.35 -10.62
C THR A 557 -18.86 -4.95 -10.16
N ASP A 558 -19.55 -4.86 -9.03
CA ASP A 558 -19.82 -3.60 -8.35
C ASP A 558 -18.67 -3.25 -7.43
N HIS A 559 -18.25 -1.99 -7.47
CA HIS A 559 -17.15 -1.45 -6.69
C HIS A 559 -17.68 -0.34 -5.79
N PRO A 560 -17.72 -0.58 -4.46
CA PRO A 560 -18.04 0.45 -3.50
C PRO A 560 -17.18 1.70 -3.65
N ARG A 561 -17.78 2.87 -3.43
CA ARG A 561 -17.07 4.14 -3.48
C ARG A 561 -17.69 5.16 -2.55
N ALA A 562 -16.90 6.12 -2.12
CA ALA A 562 -17.33 7.16 -1.19
C ALA A 562 -16.59 8.47 -1.43
N TYR A 563 -17.21 9.59 -1.07
CA TYR A 563 -16.44 10.79 -0.80
C TYR A 563 -15.95 10.79 0.64
N ILE A 564 -14.72 11.21 0.87
CA ILE A 564 -14.17 11.46 2.21
C ILE A 564 -13.91 12.96 2.33
N VAL A 565 -14.53 13.62 3.30
CA VAL A 565 -14.35 15.06 3.56
C VAL A 565 -13.53 15.23 4.82
N GLU A 566 -12.45 16.01 4.76
CA GLU A 566 -11.64 16.36 5.93
C GLU A 566 -11.35 17.86 6.00
N ASN A 567 -11.13 18.38 7.21
CA ASN A 567 -10.83 19.80 7.44
C ASN A 567 -9.31 20.03 7.52
N ARG A 568 -8.68 20.34 6.39
CA ARG A 568 -7.22 20.60 6.31
C ARG A 568 -6.89 21.99 6.83
N ARG A 569 -6.08 22.06 7.89
CA ARG A 569 -5.62 23.32 8.51
C ARG A 569 -4.13 23.27 8.82
N TYR A 570 -3.52 24.45 9.02
CA TYR A 570 -2.14 24.59 9.47
C TYR A 570 -2.03 24.35 10.99
N THR A 571 -2.38 23.14 11.40
CA THR A 571 -2.29 22.63 12.77
C THR A 571 -1.51 21.33 12.77
N GLY A 572 -0.96 20.91 13.92
CA GLY A 572 -0.18 19.68 14.00
C GLY A 572 0.92 19.64 12.93
N TYR A 573 1.01 18.53 12.19
CA TYR A 573 1.93 18.39 11.06
C TYR A 573 1.39 19.02 9.77
N GLY A 574 0.06 19.21 9.65
CA GLY A 574 -0.56 20.02 8.60
C GLY A 574 -0.07 21.48 8.55
N ALA A 575 0.55 21.98 9.62
CA ALA A 575 1.24 23.28 9.62
C ALA A 575 2.35 23.38 8.55
N PHE A 576 2.99 22.25 8.20
CA PHE A 576 4.05 22.24 7.19
C PHE A 576 3.53 22.40 5.77
N LEU A 577 2.22 22.26 5.51
CA LEU A 577 1.62 22.62 4.22
C LEU A 577 1.74 24.12 3.92
N LYS A 578 1.93 24.96 4.94
CA LYS A 578 2.11 26.41 4.75
C LYS A 578 3.47 26.78 4.19
N THR A 579 4.51 26.02 4.56
CA THR A 579 5.92 26.39 4.33
C THR A 579 6.72 25.36 3.58
N GLY A 580 6.14 24.17 3.40
CA GLY A 580 6.84 22.97 2.98
C GLY A 580 6.75 22.64 1.52
N PRO A 581 5.60 22.79 0.82
CA PRO A 581 5.53 22.55 -0.61
C PRO A 581 6.51 23.47 -1.36
N TYR A 582 7.14 22.95 -2.41
CA TYR A 582 8.20 23.66 -3.11
C TYR A 582 8.19 23.43 -4.62
N ASN A 583 8.76 24.38 -5.36
CA ASN A 583 8.91 24.34 -6.81
C ASN A 583 10.37 24.60 -7.20
N PHE A 584 10.87 23.82 -8.17
CA PHE A 584 12.20 24.01 -8.75
C PHE A 584 12.16 25.08 -9.84
N GLY A 585 12.33 26.33 -9.43
CA GLY A 585 12.15 27.48 -10.31
C GLY A 585 13.33 27.80 -11.23
N TRP A 586 14.50 27.22 -10.99
CA TRP A 586 15.77 27.61 -11.65
C TRP A 586 16.59 26.42 -12.17
N SER A 587 16.01 25.21 -12.25
CA SER A 587 16.74 24.00 -12.63
C SER A 587 17.51 24.13 -13.95
N ASN A 588 16.94 24.81 -14.95
CA ASN A 588 17.60 25.05 -16.23
C ASN A 588 17.76 26.55 -16.54
N ASP A 589 17.82 27.43 -15.52
CA ASP A 589 17.99 28.88 -15.75
C ASP A 589 19.38 29.16 -16.37
N PRO A 590 19.47 29.58 -17.65
CA PRO A 590 20.74 29.82 -18.32
C PRO A 590 21.48 31.05 -17.75
N LYS A 591 20.79 31.94 -17.02
CA LYS A 591 21.38 33.12 -16.38
C LYS A 591 21.94 32.80 -15.00
N ASN A 592 21.47 31.73 -14.35
CA ASN A 592 21.86 31.36 -13.00
C ASN A 592 22.05 29.84 -12.84
N PRO A 593 22.98 29.19 -13.58
CA PRO A 593 23.16 27.74 -13.54
C PRO A 593 23.51 27.19 -12.14
N ALA A 594 24.08 28.03 -11.27
CA ALA A 594 24.34 27.68 -9.87
C ALA A 594 23.06 27.44 -9.04
N LYS A 595 21.90 27.90 -9.51
CA LYS A 595 20.60 27.78 -8.81
C LYS A 595 19.82 26.51 -9.18
N LYS A 596 20.45 25.53 -9.83
CA LYS A 596 19.76 24.32 -10.28
C LYS A 596 19.02 23.55 -9.16
N ASP A 597 19.55 23.63 -7.93
CA ASP A 597 19.00 23.02 -6.72
C ASP A 597 18.34 24.07 -5.79
N THR A 598 18.03 25.26 -6.31
CA THR A 598 17.26 26.27 -5.59
C THR A 598 15.77 26.01 -5.77
N VAL A 599 15.05 25.87 -4.66
CA VAL A 599 13.59 25.78 -4.64
C VAL A 599 12.96 27.03 -4.02
N GLU A 600 11.77 27.37 -4.49
CA GLU A 600 10.88 28.33 -3.83
C GLU A 600 9.76 27.59 -3.10
N PHE A 601 9.44 28.03 -1.88
CA PHE A 601 8.39 27.42 -1.06
C PHE A 601 7.06 28.15 -1.23
N TYR A 602 5.96 27.40 -1.20
CA TYR A 602 4.62 27.95 -1.33
C TYR A 602 3.59 27.20 -0.48
N PRO A 603 2.50 27.86 -0.02
CA PRO A 603 1.48 27.21 0.79
C PRO A 603 0.46 26.43 -0.07
N TYR A 604 0.24 25.17 0.30
CA TYR A 604 -1.01 24.49 -0.02
C TYR A 604 -2.13 25.08 0.85
N GLN A 605 -3.27 25.41 0.25
CA GLN A 605 -4.34 26.18 0.87
C GLN A 605 -5.10 25.38 1.94
N GLN A 606 -5.89 26.06 2.76
CA GLN A 606 -6.69 25.43 3.79
C GLN A 606 -8.16 25.37 3.42
N GLY A 607 -8.88 24.37 3.91
CA GLY A 607 -10.31 24.24 3.73
C GLY A 607 -10.78 22.81 3.94
N ALA A 608 -12.01 22.54 3.53
CA ALA A 608 -12.49 21.19 3.38
C ALA A 608 -11.83 20.56 2.13
N LEU A 609 -11.05 19.51 2.31
CA LEU A 609 -10.53 18.70 1.22
C LEU A 609 -11.48 17.52 1.02
N ILE A 610 -11.87 17.27 -0.23
CA ILE A 610 -12.80 16.19 -0.59
C ILE A 610 -12.03 15.20 -1.45
N TRP A 611 -12.04 13.94 -1.04
CA TRP A 611 -11.41 12.83 -1.73
C TRP A 611 -12.49 11.96 -2.37
N LEU A 612 -12.25 11.46 -3.57
CA LEU A 612 -12.99 10.32 -4.12
C LEU A 612 -12.20 9.05 -3.82
N TRP A 613 -12.80 8.14 -3.07
CA TRP A 613 -12.33 6.77 -2.87
C TRP A 613 -13.19 5.84 -3.74
N ASP A 614 -12.58 5.15 -4.70
CA ASP A 614 -13.27 4.23 -5.62
C ASP A 614 -12.52 2.89 -5.69
N THR A 615 -13.15 1.80 -5.21
CA THR A 615 -12.50 0.49 -5.10
C THR A 615 -12.36 -0.24 -6.44
N ALA A 616 -12.87 0.36 -7.53
CA ALA A 616 -12.63 -0.12 -8.89
C ALA A 616 -11.15 -0.02 -9.29
N TYR A 617 -10.36 0.75 -8.54
CA TYR A 617 -8.93 0.94 -8.74
C TYR A 617 -8.15 0.39 -7.54
N SER A 618 -7.02 -0.26 -7.82
CA SER A 618 -6.06 -0.72 -6.80
C SER A 618 -4.92 0.28 -6.56
N ASP A 619 -4.78 1.29 -7.42
CA ASP A 619 -3.65 2.22 -7.44
C ASP A 619 -4.05 3.65 -7.87
N ASN A 620 -3.11 4.60 -7.77
CA ASN A 620 -3.29 5.99 -8.18
C ASN A 620 -2.41 6.39 -9.39
N THR A 621 -2.02 5.44 -10.24
CA THR A 621 -1.25 5.68 -11.47
C THR A 621 -2.16 6.20 -12.57
N THR A 622 -2.59 7.45 -12.42
CA THR A 622 -3.49 8.16 -13.34
C THR A 622 -2.97 8.21 -14.78
N ALA A 623 -1.70 7.94 -15.03
CA ALA A 623 -1.16 7.77 -16.38
C ALA A 623 -1.84 6.61 -17.14
N ASN A 624 -2.19 5.52 -16.44
CA ASN A 624 -2.86 4.35 -16.98
C ASN A 624 -4.38 4.57 -17.09
N HIS A 625 -4.96 5.28 -16.11
CA HIS A 625 -6.39 5.55 -16.02
C HIS A 625 -6.68 7.04 -15.77
N PRO A 626 -6.51 7.92 -16.77
CA PRO A 626 -6.62 9.36 -16.58
C PRO A 626 -7.94 9.79 -15.92
N GLY A 627 -7.82 10.38 -14.73
CA GLY A 627 -8.92 10.89 -13.91
C GLY A 627 -9.60 9.90 -12.97
N GLY A 628 -9.15 8.64 -12.95
CA GLY A 628 -9.53 7.62 -11.99
C GLY A 628 -8.34 7.21 -11.12
N GLY A 629 -8.62 6.53 -10.01
CA GLY A 629 -7.62 6.06 -9.06
C GLY A 629 -8.27 5.62 -7.77
N LEU A 630 -7.53 4.86 -6.95
CA LEU A 630 -7.99 4.34 -5.66
C LEU A 630 -8.46 5.46 -4.73
N LEU A 631 -7.66 6.52 -4.58
CA LEU A 631 -7.98 7.65 -3.72
C LEU A 631 -7.38 8.95 -4.27
N LEU A 632 -8.23 9.86 -4.76
CA LEU A 632 -7.79 11.12 -5.36
C LEU A 632 -8.50 12.33 -4.72
N PRO A 633 -7.77 13.38 -4.29
CA PRO A 633 -8.39 14.62 -3.88
C PRO A 633 -8.96 15.35 -5.10
N ILE A 634 -10.15 15.91 -4.92
CA ILE A 634 -10.88 16.65 -5.94
C ILE A 634 -10.49 18.12 -5.85
N ASP A 635 -9.96 18.64 -6.95
CA ASP A 635 -9.58 20.04 -7.04
C ASP A 635 -10.81 20.94 -7.24
N ALA A 636 -11.09 21.83 -6.29
CA ALA A 636 -12.13 22.85 -6.42
C ALA A 636 -11.94 23.77 -7.64
N ARG A 637 -10.76 23.81 -8.26
CA ARG A 637 -10.35 24.69 -9.35
C ARG A 637 -9.57 23.96 -10.46
N PRO A 638 -10.19 23.00 -11.17
CA PRO A 638 -9.49 22.10 -12.11
C PRO A 638 -8.97 22.77 -13.41
N ALA A 639 -9.11 24.09 -13.53
CA ALA A 639 -8.60 24.83 -14.68
C ALA A 639 -7.08 24.92 -14.62
N ALA A 640 -6.41 24.53 -15.71
CA ALA A 640 -4.96 24.47 -15.78
C ALA A 640 -4.30 25.82 -15.54
N LEU A 641 -3.39 25.87 -14.57
CA LEU A 641 -2.47 26.99 -14.37
C LEU A 641 -1.30 26.83 -15.33
N ARG A 642 -0.88 27.93 -15.97
CA ARG A 642 0.17 27.93 -16.99
C ARG A 642 1.21 29.01 -16.72
N TYR A 643 2.45 28.72 -17.09
CA TYR A 643 3.53 29.70 -17.18
C TYR A 643 3.28 30.68 -18.33
N THR A 644 4.06 31.76 -18.38
CA THR A 644 3.94 32.79 -19.43
C THR A 644 4.23 32.28 -20.84
N ASP A 645 4.94 31.16 -20.98
CA ASP A 645 5.21 30.49 -22.26
C ASP A 645 4.06 29.55 -22.71
N GLY A 646 2.98 29.45 -21.93
CA GLY A 646 1.82 28.60 -22.20
C GLY A 646 1.95 27.17 -21.68
N THR A 647 3.12 26.75 -21.18
CA THR A 647 3.28 25.42 -20.58
C THR A 647 2.57 25.32 -19.24
N VAL A 648 2.05 24.14 -18.91
CA VAL A 648 1.35 23.92 -17.63
C VAL A 648 2.34 24.01 -16.46
N LEU A 649 1.87 24.55 -15.32
CA LEU A 649 2.57 24.39 -14.05
C LEU A 649 2.70 22.89 -13.72
N ASN A 650 3.74 22.53 -12.97
CA ASN A 650 3.95 21.16 -12.52
C ASN A 650 2.72 20.67 -11.70
N ALA A 651 2.48 19.36 -11.71
CA ALA A 651 1.28 18.76 -11.11
C ALA A 651 1.08 19.13 -9.63
N ARG A 652 2.15 19.15 -8.84
CA ARG A 652 2.12 19.57 -7.42
C ARG A 652 1.62 21.01 -7.29
N ALA A 653 2.10 21.92 -8.13
CA ALA A 653 1.64 23.31 -8.11
C ALA A 653 0.21 23.52 -8.67
N GLN A 654 -0.39 22.55 -9.37
CA GLN A 654 -1.79 22.66 -9.81
C GLN A 654 -2.76 22.52 -8.63
N THR A 655 -2.52 21.52 -7.78
CA THR A 655 -3.46 21.09 -6.73
C THR A 655 -3.34 21.85 -5.41
N PHE A 656 -2.50 22.90 -5.38
CA PHE A 656 -2.23 23.66 -4.15
C PHE A 656 -3.50 24.28 -3.55
N ASP A 657 -4.53 24.54 -4.35
CA ASP A 657 -5.80 25.13 -3.90
C ASP A 657 -7.02 24.24 -4.15
N ALA A 658 -6.82 22.92 -4.07
CA ALA A 658 -7.88 21.92 -4.18
C ALA A 658 -9.01 22.05 -3.14
N THR A 659 -8.75 22.71 -2.00
CA THR A 659 -9.70 22.81 -0.89
C THR A 659 -10.93 23.66 -1.20
N PHE A 660 -12.09 23.20 -0.74
CA PHE A 660 -13.35 23.96 -0.69
C PHE A 660 -13.40 24.81 0.58
N SER A 661 -13.71 26.10 0.46
CA SER A 661 -13.70 27.06 1.58
C SER A 661 -14.55 28.31 1.26
N LEU A 662 -14.93 29.05 2.30
CA LEU A 662 -15.48 30.41 2.21
C LEU A 662 -14.36 31.45 2.04
N GLY A 663 -13.15 31.12 2.50
CA GLY A 663 -11.95 31.97 2.45
C GLY A 663 -11.34 32.10 1.06
N ARG A 664 -10.57 33.17 0.85
CA ARG A 664 -9.82 33.39 -0.38
C ARG A 664 -8.53 32.59 -0.40
N THR A 665 -8.06 32.23 -1.59
CA THR A 665 -6.71 31.68 -1.76
C THR A 665 -5.64 32.76 -1.68
N ASP A 666 -4.43 32.39 -1.33
CA ASP A 666 -3.26 33.26 -1.38
C ASP A 666 -2.89 33.65 -2.82
N ARG A 667 -2.23 34.80 -2.97
CA ARG A 667 -1.55 35.17 -4.22
C ARG A 667 -0.16 34.53 -4.22
N LEU A 668 0.13 33.67 -5.20
CA LEU A 668 1.39 32.95 -5.30
C LEU A 668 2.17 33.34 -6.56
N THR A 669 3.49 33.21 -6.49
CA THR A 669 4.38 33.37 -7.66
C THR A 669 5.21 32.11 -7.79
N PHE A 670 5.27 31.58 -9.01
CA PHE A 670 6.10 30.44 -9.39
C PHE A 670 7.12 30.88 -10.44
N HIS A 671 8.26 30.22 -10.51
CA HIS A 671 9.26 30.42 -11.54
C HIS A 671 9.44 29.15 -12.39
N LYS A 672 9.73 29.35 -13.67
CA LYS A 672 10.28 28.33 -14.56
C LYS A 672 11.51 28.91 -15.24
N ASP A 673 12.65 28.28 -15.03
CA ASP A 673 13.96 28.74 -15.52
C ASP A 673 14.20 30.24 -15.22
N GLY A 674 13.81 30.66 -14.02
CA GLY A 674 13.92 32.03 -13.52
C GLY A 674 12.86 33.01 -14.03
N VAL A 675 11.89 32.59 -14.84
CA VAL A 675 10.80 33.44 -15.34
C VAL A 675 9.57 33.31 -14.43
N PRO A 676 9.09 34.40 -13.80
CA PRO A 676 7.97 34.35 -12.88
C PRO A 676 6.61 34.30 -13.58
N VAL A 677 5.65 33.60 -12.96
CA VAL A 677 4.22 33.71 -13.21
C VAL A 677 3.49 33.88 -11.88
N THR A 678 2.55 34.82 -11.81
CA THR A 678 1.76 35.06 -10.59
C THR A 678 0.35 34.52 -10.75
N VAL A 679 -0.04 33.64 -9.84
CA VAL A 679 -1.43 33.20 -9.65
C VAL A 679 -2.11 34.16 -8.68
N PRO A 680 -3.17 34.89 -9.11
CA PRO A 680 -3.85 35.85 -8.25
C PRO A 680 -4.61 35.15 -7.11
N SER A 681 -4.85 35.88 -6.02
CA SER A 681 -5.80 35.45 -5.00
C SER A 681 -7.20 35.30 -5.61
N ARG A 682 -7.83 34.14 -5.44
CA ARG A 682 -9.19 33.83 -5.93
C ARG A 682 -10.17 33.79 -4.76
N ALA A 683 -11.46 34.02 -5.01
CA ALA A 683 -12.50 33.82 -3.99
C ALA A 683 -12.51 32.35 -3.53
N GLY A 684 -13.16 32.02 -2.41
CA GLY A 684 -13.35 30.61 -2.02
C GLY A 684 -14.31 29.86 -2.96
N VAL A 685 -14.17 28.53 -3.07
CA VAL A 685 -15.23 27.67 -3.62
C VAL A 685 -15.90 26.95 -2.46
N PRO A 686 -17.12 27.34 -2.07
CA PRO A 686 -17.75 26.71 -0.91
C PRO A 686 -18.50 25.43 -1.24
N VAL A 687 -18.66 25.06 -2.52
CA VAL A 687 -19.57 23.98 -2.93
C VAL A 687 -18.89 23.03 -3.90
N PHE A 688 -18.89 21.76 -3.51
CA PHE A 688 -18.73 20.63 -4.40
C PHE A 688 -20.11 20.14 -4.88
N ASN A 689 -20.24 19.82 -6.17
CA ASN A 689 -21.45 19.29 -6.77
C ASN A 689 -21.07 18.38 -7.94
N ASP A 690 -21.28 17.09 -7.79
CA ASP A 690 -20.88 16.08 -8.77
C ASP A 690 -21.82 15.97 -10.00
N HIS A 691 -22.99 16.60 -9.95
CA HIS A 691 -23.96 16.64 -11.05
C HIS A 691 -23.69 17.80 -12.02
N THR A 692 -23.37 18.99 -11.49
CA THR A 692 -23.18 20.20 -12.30
C THR A 692 -21.73 20.66 -12.39
N GLY A 693 -20.88 20.20 -11.47
CA GLY A 693 -19.46 20.56 -11.41
C GLY A 693 -18.64 19.75 -12.40
N VAL A 694 -17.59 20.38 -12.92
CA VAL A 694 -16.56 19.70 -13.71
C VAL A 694 -15.29 19.77 -12.89
N TYR A 695 -14.68 18.61 -12.62
CA TYR A 695 -13.45 18.45 -11.82
C TYR A 695 -12.33 17.76 -12.60
N TRP A 696 -12.62 17.40 -13.85
CA TRP A 696 -11.70 16.80 -14.81
C TRP A 696 -11.27 17.84 -15.85
N ASN A 697 -10.01 17.80 -16.26
CA ASN A 697 -9.49 18.65 -17.32
C ASN A 697 -8.52 17.86 -18.20
N ALA A 698 -8.77 17.82 -19.51
CA ALA A 698 -7.93 17.10 -20.47
C ALA A 698 -6.52 17.69 -20.61
N ASP A 699 -6.31 18.95 -20.23
CA ASP A 699 -4.96 19.57 -20.13
C ASP A 699 -4.18 19.09 -18.90
N LEU A 700 -4.88 18.49 -17.92
CA LEU A 700 -4.34 18.00 -16.65
C LEU A 700 -4.78 16.55 -16.41
N PRO A 701 -4.51 15.61 -17.34
CA PRO A 701 -5.05 14.27 -17.27
C PRO A 701 -4.60 13.47 -16.03
N GLN A 702 -3.50 13.91 -15.41
CA GLN A 702 -2.90 13.29 -14.25
C GLN A 702 -3.42 13.83 -12.91
N VAL A 703 -3.96 15.06 -12.85
CA VAL A 703 -4.46 15.65 -11.58
C VAL A 703 -5.94 16.01 -11.59
N GLY A 704 -6.60 16.06 -12.75
CA GLY A 704 -8.06 16.17 -12.79
C GLY A 704 -8.71 14.89 -12.26
N VAL A 705 -9.91 14.99 -11.70
CA VAL A 705 -10.68 13.84 -11.19
C VAL A 705 -12.02 13.73 -11.90
N LYS A 706 -12.33 12.55 -12.42
CA LYS A 706 -13.65 12.22 -12.99
C LYS A 706 -14.56 11.76 -11.86
N VAL A 707 -15.35 12.70 -11.33
CA VAL A 707 -16.34 12.38 -10.31
C VAL A 707 -17.55 11.68 -10.95
N PRO A 708 -18.23 10.78 -10.21
CA PRO A 708 -19.50 10.23 -10.68
C PRO A 708 -20.60 11.29 -10.69
N ASP A 709 -21.65 11.06 -11.47
CA ASP A 709 -22.87 11.86 -11.43
C ASP A 709 -23.88 11.19 -10.49
N THR A 710 -23.87 11.57 -9.21
CA THR A 710 -24.76 10.99 -8.19
C THR A 710 -25.73 12.01 -7.60
N GLY A 711 -25.72 13.26 -8.08
CA GLY A 711 -26.48 14.34 -7.46
C GLY A 711 -25.89 14.82 -6.12
N THR A 712 -24.71 14.34 -5.72
CA THR A 712 -24.12 14.68 -4.42
C THR A 712 -23.61 16.11 -4.42
N ARG A 713 -24.10 16.89 -3.45
CA ARG A 713 -23.67 18.26 -3.19
C ARG A 713 -23.19 18.41 -1.76
N ILE A 714 -21.93 18.81 -1.59
CA ILE A 714 -21.27 19.06 -0.31
C ILE A 714 -20.91 20.54 -0.22
N ALA A 715 -21.49 21.27 0.72
CA ALA A 715 -21.28 22.70 0.87
C ALA A 715 -20.66 23.05 2.22
N VAL A 716 -19.54 23.78 2.20
CA VAL A 716 -19.01 24.49 3.36
C VAL A 716 -19.94 25.65 3.68
N THR A 717 -20.62 25.56 4.82
CA THR A 717 -21.63 26.55 5.26
C THR A 717 -21.11 27.49 6.33
N ASN A 718 -20.10 27.06 7.09
CA ASN A 718 -19.46 27.86 8.13
C ASN A 718 -18.03 27.38 8.35
N GLU A 719 -17.13 28.31 8.65
CA GLU A 719 -15.76 28.05 9.12
C GLU A 719 -15.55 28.90 10.37
N SER A 720 -15.02 28.32 11.45
CA SER A 720 -14.61 29.11 12.61
C SER A 720 -13.56 30.15 12.21
N HIS A 721 -13.40 31.20 13.01
CA HIS A 721 -12.45 32.28 12.68
C HIS A 721 -11.01 31.79 12.45
N ASP A 722 -10.60 30.73 13.15
CA ASP A 722 -9.30 30.06 13.00
C ASP A 722 -9.33 28.82 12.10
N GLY A 723 -10.48 28.50 11.50
CA GLY A 723 -10.71 27.33 10.65
C GLY A 723 -10.71 25.97 11.36
N ARG A 724 -10.47 25.93 12.68
CA ARG A 724 -10.36 24.65 13.42
C ARG A 724 -11.64 23.83 13.42
N VAL A 725 -12.79 24.47 13.19
CA VAL A 725 -14.05 23.79 12.94
C VAL A 725 -14.63 24.26 11.61
N THR A 726 -14.95 23.31 10.75
CA THR A 726 -15.67 23.53 9.49
C THR A 726 -17.04 22.85 9.56
N THR A 727 -18.11 23.52 9.15
CA THR A 727 -19.45 22.93 9.03
C THR A 727 -19.77 22.68 7.58
N VAL A 728 -20.03 21.41 7.24
CA VAL A 728 -20.43 20.99 5.89
C VAL A 728 -21.88 20.53 5.88
N ARG A 729 -22.58 20.83 4.79
CA ARG A 729 -23.93 20.34 4.52
C ARG A 729 -23.91 19.42 3.31
N VAL A 730 -24.36 18.19 3.49
CA VAL A 730 -24.55 17.22 2.41
C VAL A 730 -26.02 17.27 1.97
N SER A 731 -26.25 17.23 0.66
CA SER A 731 -27.58 17.29 0.05
C SER A 731 -27.55 16.63 -1.32
N HIS A 732 -28.70 16.18 -1.78
CA HIS A 732 -28.90 15.66 -3.13
C HIS A 732 -29.50 16.74 -4.05
N VAL A 733 -28.99 16.86 -5.27
CA VAL A 733 -29.51 17.70 -6.36
C VAL A 733 -30.09 16.78 -7.42
N SER A 734 -31.33 17.03 -7.81
CA SER A 734 -32.07 16.25 -8.81
C SER A 734 -31.86 16.73 -10.23
#